data_AF-A0A955X464-F1
#
_entry.id   AF-A0A955X464-F1
#
_cell.length_a   1.000
_cell.length_b   1.000
_cell.length_c   1.000
_cell.angle_alpha   90.00
_cell.angle_beta   90.00
_cell.angle_gamma   90.00
#
_symmetry.space_group_name_H-M   'P 1'
#
loop_
_entity.id
_entity.type
_entity.pdbx_description
1 polymer ?
#
loop_
_entity_poly.entity_id
_entity_poly.type
_entity_poly.pdbx_seq_one_letter_code
_entity_poly.pdbx_strand_id
1 'polypeptide(L)'
;MLHSTRLLLALVTAGALALAGCSSADPANPPGQGEDAGAGADGAIDVPDAGVVDVDMDGLPDDWERDVGLDPTRNDADEDPDGDGLSNRVEFALGTQPFDIDTDDDGLLDGEEDRNHDGALGADETNPTVVDTDGDGIGDGVESGIGAPRTSSRPGIRGTDPAAFTPDANLATTTDPTKADTDGDGIGDGVEDANHDGAWDPSETDPLDLDTDDDGLADGAEDINFNGVVDPGETDPRKFDSDGDGLSDGIERGVSTPVADPDGAGPLRGTNTNRWRPDLDPTTTTDPTKADTDGDGVLDGDEDWNHDGRFDPGTELNPNVGDTDGDGVADANEGIAIACSGAALARVNLHRLASADVTLALPERYSEISILRRADGIGVGIMFRDPAADVVGFAVSKTPQAADLANEKRRNRDLVDGVSGLSNEQDRALITWDGFEGVFTTAAAQRNGVTASELGASLAGALAEAGALTGAITGGSGTPRTFSVAFETIWRTPQRVIVVGALAAAPTADATIIALQDVSNGTGIAQFSDFTGLGCDPITTPPGNDVLDLLWVVDNSCSMSEEQAAVAAAGNAMVQLLSTTNLSWRLALTTTDQLNGSITSRGVNGFTPSAPRATAEQASRAWAQAVDDLGTGGSGEEQGLVVGLAAANGALPATPTEDPTKFRSGASVIIVHMSDEEDFTVKTAAGGNDASCPENAGKQARIDALLAQYQALQANPSIAGLTTFAIHGIQPGTANYCDFDTGSGDCTGASQHGRAYVDVAAASGGGAGSICGDMGQVVQDIIRAGAGIASQLELSAPPISSTLRVVVADESGSFVGQPDVPRSRTDGFDYAFELDRTANRVKHKIIFYGNARPAPNRELLVSYRTWLDGSPEPGGPVCDCPTGQVCSADDNRCQIDPTCGGGCPEDLPCDPQTGMCEDPCHGQCTEGELCIDGACVEDDPCNGECLPTQYCDETTDPPMCRDRV
;
A
#
# COMPACT_ATOMS: atom_id res chain seq x y z
N MET A 1 -7.40 67.28 -7.42
CA MET A 1 -6.87 68.66 -7.30
C MET A 1 -5.45 68.70 -7.90
N LEU A 2 -4.70 69.79 -7.74
CA LEU A 2 -3.28 69.94 -8.12
C LEU A 2 -2.39 68.84 -7.48
N HIS A 3 -1.22 68.43 -8.01
CA HIS A 3 -0.56 68.71 -9.29
C HIS A 3 0.52 67.64 -9.64
N SER A 4 0.72 67.41 -10.94
CA SER A 4 1.96 67.11 -11.72
C SER A 4 3.24 66.60 -11.01
N THR A 5 3.97 65.62 -11.59
CA THR A 5 5.03 65.77 -12.64
C THR A 5 5.78 64.41 -12.75
N ARG A 6 6.26 63.80 -13.87
CA ARG A 6 6.19 63.83 -15.36
C ARG A 6 6.69 62.43 -15.84
N LEU A 7 6.52 61.86 -17.06
CA LEU A 7 6.15 62.26 -18.45
C LEU A 7 7.34 62.30 -19.46
N LEU A 8 7.21 61.53 -20.56
CA LEU A 8 8.09 61.34 -21.77
C LEU A 8 9.35 60.46 -21.60
N LEU A 9 9.81 59.67 -22.60
CA LEU A 9 9.18 59.07 -23.82
C LEU A 9 10.18 58.04 -24.43
N ALA A 10 9.71 57.03 -25.17
CA ALA A 10 10.54 56.07 -25.92
C ALA A 10 11.14 56.64 -27.24
N LEU A 11 12.21 56.01 -27.77
CA LEU A 11 12.34 55.55 -29.18
C LEU A 11 13.68 54.82 -29.52
N VAL A 12 13.61 53.52 -29.88
CA VAL A 12 14.05 52.91 -31.17
C VAL A 12 15.52 53.02 -31.71
N THR A 13 16.04 51.87 -32.18
CA THR A 13 17.17 51.58 -33.13
C THR A 13 18.66 51.68 -32.74
N ALA A 14 19.27 50.50 -32.55
CA ALA A 14 20.35 49.87 -33.33
C ALA A 14 21.60 50.66 -33.84
N GLY A 15 22.79 50.04 -33.69
CA GLY A 15 23.93 50.22 -34.62
C GLY A 15 25.32 50.44 -33.99
N ALA A 16 26.16 49.41 -33.99
CA ALA A 16 27.53 49.38 -33.44
C ALA A 16 28.52 50.45 -33.98
N LEU A 17 29.49 50.90 -33.14
CA LEU A 17 30.92 50.51 -33.26
C LEU A 17 31.82 50.96 -32.08
N ALA A 18 32.71 50.04 -31.64
CA ALA A 18 33.94 50.10 -30.83
C ALA A 18 34.55 51.42 -30.28
N LEU A 19 35.17 51.36 -29.09
CA LEU A 19 36.65 51.52 -28.91
C LEU A 19 37.19 51.32 -27.46
N ALA A 20 38.21 50.42 -27.31
CA ALA A 20 39.16 50.23 -26.17
C ALA A 20 38.59 49.96 -24.75
N GLY A 21 39.23 49.23 -23.83
CA GLY A 21 40.50 48.47 -23.73
C GLY A 21 40.68 48.08 -22.22
N CYS A 22 41.44 47.08 -21.76
CA CYS A 22 42.59 46.32 -22.28
C CYS A 22 42.48 44.86 -21.75
N SER A 23 42.33 43.85 -22.60
CA SER A 23 43.38 42.90 -23.04
C SER A 23 43.82 41.84 -22.00
N SER A 24 43.40 40.60 -22.23
CA SER A 24 44.01 39.37 -21.71
C SER A 24 45.39 39.09 -22.33
N ALA A 25 46.09 38.08 -21.82
CA ALA A 25 47.24 37.46 -22.48
C ALA A 25 47.40 35.99 -22.06
N ASP A 26 47.28 35.06 -23.01
CA ASP A 26 47.83 33.70 -22.88
C ASP A 26 49.37 33.74 -22.86
N PRO A 27 50.02 32.60 -22.59
CA PRO A 27 51.04 32.18 -23.56
C PRO A 27 51.07 30.66 -23.84
N ALA A 28 50.51 30.24 -24.97
CA ALA A 28 50.78 28.93 -25.57
C ALA A 28 51.11 29.06 -27.07
N ASN A 29 52.40 29.04 -27.45
CA ASN A 29 52.82 28.96 -28.86
C ASN A 29 54.31 28.56 -29.09
N PRO A 30 54.59 27.30 -29.49
CA PRO A 30 55.82 26.91 -30.16
C PRO A 30 55.63 26.87 -31.69
N PRO A 31 56.53 27.48 -32.50
CA PRO A 31 57.34 26.64 -33.42
C PRO A 31 58.70 27.24 -33.85
N GLY A 32 59.67 26.42 -34.33
CA GLY A 32 60.87 27.01 -34.97
C GLY A 32 62.11 26.19 -35.37
N GLN A 33 61.99 24.91 -35.78
CA GLN A 33 62.98 24.12 -36.56
C GLN A 33 64.51 24.49 -36.53
N GLY A 34 65.29 23.71 -35.78
CA GLY A 34 66.36 22.81 -36.29
C GLY A 34 67.68 23.32 -36.92
N GLU A 35 68.81 22.74 -36.47
CA GLU A 35 69.81 22.11 -37.36
C GLU A 35 70.72 21.09 -36.61
N ASP A 36 71.00 19.97 -37.29
CA ASP A 36 72.00 18.88 -37.13
C ASP A 36 72.64 18.41 -35.78
N ALA A 37 72.48 17.09 -35.57
CA ALA A 37 73.51 16.08 -35.29
C ALA A 37 74.26 15.97 -33.93
N GLY A 38 74.10 14.78 -33.29
CA GLY A 38 75.28 13.92 -33.07
C GLY A 38 75.53 13.33 -31.67
N ALA A 39 74.91 12.17 -31.39
CA ALA A 39 75.32 11.10 -30.48
C ALA A 39 76.53 11.30 -29.51
N GLY A 40 76.26 11.16 -28.21
CA GLY A 40 77.25 10.97 -27.15
C GLY A 40 76.58 10.52 -25.85
N ALA A 41 77.29 9.78 -25.00
CA ALA A 41 76.84 9.39 -23.66
C ALA A 41 77.90 9.82 -22.63
N ASP A 42 77.53 9.74 -21.34
CA ASP A 42 78.33 10.03 -20.14
C ASP A 42 78.53 11.51 -19.74
N GLY A 43 78.74 11.73 -18.42
CA GLY A 43 79.22 12.98 -17.83
C GLY A 43 78.18 13.97 -17.28
N ALA A 44 77.65 13.73 -16.07
CA ALA A 44 76.98 14.77 -15.29
C ALA A 44 78.01 15.71 -14.61
N ILE A 45 77.85 17.04 -14.76
CA ILE A 45 78.42 18.07 -13.88
C ILE A 45 77.40 19.21 -13.71
N ASP A 46 77.17 19.57 -12.46
CA ASP A 46 76.30 20.62 -11.91
C ASP A 46 76.69 22.07 -12.32
N VAL A 47 75.68 22.94 -12.44
CA VAL A 47 75.70 24.34 -11.99
C VAL A 47 74.29 24.66 -11.44
N PRO A 48 74.14 25.20 -10.20
CA PRO A 48 72.84 25.24 -9.52
C PRO A 48 72.01 26.48 -9.86
N ASP A 49 70.68 26.36 -9.70
CA ASP A 49 69.81 27.53 -9.51
C ASP A 49 69.82 27.98 -8.04
N ALA A 50 69.38 29.20 -7.75
CA ALA A 50 69.57 29.86 -6.47
C ALA A 50 68.26 30.35 -5.85
N GLY A 51 67.59 29.45 -5.11
CA GLY A 51 66.39 29.79 -4.33
C GLY A 51 66.06 28.72 -3.30
N VAL A 52 65.78 27.50 -3.78
CA VAL A 52 65.49 26.32 -2.96
C VAL A 52 66.81 25.72 -2.46
N VAL A 53 66.84 25.32 -1.20
CA VAL A 53 67.84 24.38 -0.68
C VAL A 53 67.22 22.99 -0.76
N ASP A 54 68.04 22.00 -1.03
CA ASP A 54 67.77 20.57 -1.08
C ASP A 54 69.16 19.96 -0.82
N VAL A 55 69.36 19.32 0.33
CA VAL A 55 70.71 18.93 0.81
C VAL A 55 71.02 17.44 0.65
N ASP A 56 70.05 16.60 0.28
CA ASP A 56 70.28 15.18 -0.07
C ASP A 56 69.90 14.78 -1.52
N MET A 57 69.18 15.64 -2.24
CA MET A 57 68.84 15.55 -3.67
C MET A 57 67.71 14.59 -4.03
N ASP A 58 66.67 14.51 -3.21
CA ASP A 58 65.43 13.76 -3.49
C ASP A 58 64.34 14.55 -4.25
N GLY A 59 64.48 15.89 -4.28
CA GLY A 59 63.61 16.83 -4.97
C GLY A 59 62.65 17.62 -4.08
N LEU A 60 62.62 17.38 -2.76
CA LEU A 60 61.86 18.20 -1.80
C LEU A 60 62.63 19.45 -1.35
N PRO A 61 61.92 20.53 -0.92
CA PRO A 61 62.58 21.70 -0.35
C PRO A 61 62.92 21.55 1.14
N ASP A 62 64.19 21.79 1.48
CA ASP A 62 64.78 21.83 2.84
C ASP A 62 63.90 22.58 3.86
N ASP A 63 63.25 23.67 3.42
CA ASP A 63 62.39 24.53 4.25
C ASP A 63 60.95 24.00 4.38
N TRP A 64 60.40 23.30 3.37
CA TRP A 64 59.07 22.67 3.45
C TRP A 64 59.12 21.44 4.35
N GLU A 65 60.10 20.55 4.12
CA GLU A 65 60.34 19.35 4.93
C GLU A 65 60.43 19.68 6.44
N ARG A 66 61.08 20.79 6.78
CA ARG A 66 61.18 21.29 8.17
C ARG A 66 59.88 21.80 8.75
N ASP A 67 59.01 22.36 7.93
CA ASP A 67 57.73 22.92 8.37
C ASP A 67 56.66 21.82 8.50
N VAL A 68 56.73 20.73 7.70
CA VAL A 68 55.86 19.53 7.85
C VAL A 68 56.39 18.48 8.84
N GLY A 69 57.72 18.33 9.00
CA GLY A 69 58.34 17.50 10.04
C GLY A 69 59.29 16.37 9.58
N LEU A 70 59.63 16.31 8.29
CA LEU A 70 60.56 15.35 7.68
C LEU A 70 62.04 15.66 8.05
N ASP A 71 62.99 14.83 7.58
CA ASP A 71 64.44 15.03 7.78
C ASP A 71 65.15 15.40 6.47
N PRO A 72 65.43 16.70 6.20
CA PRO A 72 66.13 17.19 5.00
C PRO A 72 67.48 16.57 4.68
N THR A 73 68.00 15.68 5.52
CA THR A 73 69.28 15.01 5.31
C THR A 73 69.14 13.52 4.94
N ARG A 74 67.90 13.07 4.66
CA ARG A 74 67.50 11.69 4.45
C ARG A 74 66.38 11.56 3.39
N ASN A 75 66.77 11.62 2.12
CA ASN A 75 66.03 11.16 0.92
C ASN A 75 64.86 10.22 1.25
N ASP A 76 63.67 10.80 1.39
CA ASP A 76 62.42 10.11 1.75
C ASP A 76 61.19 10.64 1.00
N ALA A 77 61.38 11.46 -0.04
CA ALA A 77 60.34 11.88 -0.99
C ALA A 77 59.48 10.76 -1.60
N ASP A 78 59.97 9.52 -1.63
CA ASP A 78 59.26 8.34 -2.13
C ASP A 78 58.77 7.43 -0.97
N GLU A 79 58.69 7.95 0.26
CA GLU A 79 58.09 7.31 1.44
C GLU A 79 56.68 7.86 1.75
N ASP A 80 55.96 7.09 2.57
CA ASP A 80 54.55 7.18 2.96
C ASP A 80 54.52 7.01 4.50
N PRO A 81 54.44 8.10 5.31
CA PRO A 81 54.63 8.01 6.76
C PRO A 81 53.37 7.65 7.55
N ASP A 82 52.23 8.21 7.14
CA ASP A 82 50.91 8.11 7.78
C ASP A 82 50.09 6.93 7.27
N GLY A 83 50.15 6.59 5.99
CA GLY A 83 49.62 5.35 5.42
C GLY A 83 48.38 5.48 4.55
N ASP A 84 48.12 6.65 3.98
CA ASP A 84 46.92 6.92 3.17
C ASP A 84 47.00 6.28 1.77
N GLY A 85 48.17 6.38 1.12
CA GLY A 85 48.43 5.94 -0.25
C GLY A 85 49.34 6.88 -1.05
N LEU A 86 49.48 8.15 -0.64
CA LEU A 86 50.33 9.13 -1.28
C LEU A 86 51.81 8.95 -0.87
N SER A 87 52.62 9.97 -1.15
CA SER A 87 54.01 10.02 -0.73
C SER A 87 54.45 11.46 -0.62
N ASN A 88 55.46 11.74 0.22
CA ASN A 88 55.94 13.09 0.54
C ASN A 88 56.10 14.00 -0.71
N ARG A 89 56.48 13.42 -1.87
CA ARG A 89 56.58 14.08 -3.19
C ARG A 89 55.25 14.52 -3.80
N VAL A 90 54.24 13.67 -3.75
CA VAL A 90 52.89 13.89 -4.30
C VAL A 90 52.14 14.87 -3.42
N GLU A 91 52.25 14.70 -2.11
CA GLU A 91 51.69 15.60 -1.12
C GLU A 91 52.26 17.03 -1.23
N PHE A 92 53.57 17.15 -1.44
CA PHE A 92 54.20 18.45 -1.75
C PHE A 92 53.66 19.10 -3.05
N ALA A 93 53.10 18.32 -3.98
CA ALA A 93 52.50 18.83 -5.21
C ALA A 93 51.05 19.29 -5.02
N LEU A 94 50.25 18.55 -4.22
CA LEU A 94 48.86 18.88 -3.88
C LEU A 94 48.76 20.01 -2.83
N GLY A 95 49.61 19.95 -1.80
CA GLY A 95 49.61 20.88 -0.66
C GLY A 95 49.27 20.23 0.69
N THR A 96 49.20 18.90 0.73
CA THR A 96 48.81 18.08 1.88
C THR A 96 49.92 17.86 2.90
N GLN A 97 49.67 17.06 3.94
CA GLN A 97 50.51 16.94 5.14
C GLN A 97 51.02 15.51 5.41
N PRO A 98 52.35 15.24 5.31
CA PRO A 98 52.98 13.90 5.50
C PRO A 98 52.90 13.22 6.88
N PHE A 99 51.98 13.64 7.73
CA PHE A 99 51.64 12.98 8.99
C PHE A 99 50.12 13.10 9.29
N ASP A 100 49.28 13.21 8.27
CA ASP A 100 47.82 13.42 8.30
C ASP A 100 47.21 12.60 7.17
N ILE A 101 46.33 11.65 7.50
CA ILE A 101 45.72 10.79 6.46
C ILE A 101 44.55 11.45 5.73
N ASP A 102 44.17 12.65 6.17
CA ASP A 102 43.03 13.48 5.80
C ASP A 102 43.45 14.90 6.19
N THR A 103 43.67 15.77 5.19
CA THR A 103 44.32 17.08 5.37
C THR A 103 43.35 18.21 5.73
N ASP A 104 42.07 18.11 5.40
CA ASP A 104 41.08 19.19 5.61
C ASP A 104 39.89 18.83 6.52
N ASP A 105 39.87 17.60 7.04
CA ASP A 105 38.96 17.01 8.03
C ASP A 105 37.55 16.66 7.50
N ASP A 106 37.38 16.40 6.19
CA ASP A 106 36.09 16.02 5.57
C ASP A 106 35.66 14.55 5.80
N GLY A 107 36.61 13.64 6.07
CA GLY A 107 36.36 12.20 6.26
C GLY A 107 36.62 11.30 5.06
N LEU A 108 37.11 11.81 3.93
CA LEU A 108 37.85 11.04 2.93
C LEU A 108 39.30 10.83 3.40
N LEU A 109 40.23 10.54 2.49
CA LEU A 109 41.66 10.42 2.75
C LEU A 109 42.39 10.97 1.53
N ASP A 110 43.47 11.74 1.70
CA ASP A 110 44.15 12.45 0.61
C ASP A 110 44.48 11.53 -0.61
N GLY A 111 44.85 10.26 -0.37
CA GLY A 111 45.09 9.23 -1.37
C GLY A 111 43.88 8.41 -1.86
N GLU A 112 42.69 8.51 -1.24
CA GLU A 112 41.43 8.05 -1.85
C GLU A 112 40.89 9.07 -2.87
N GLU A 113 41.23 10.34 -2.69
CA GLU A 113 40.84 11.49 -3.49
C GLU A 113 41.70 11.71 -4.75
N ASP A 114 43.04 11.87 -4.62
CA ASP A 114 44.01 11.72 -5.74
C ASP A 114 44.14 10.23 -6.09
N ARG A 115 43.02 9.64 -6.53
CA ARG A 115 42.81 8.21 -6.75
C ARG A 115 43.79 7.60 -7.75
N ASN A 116 44.40 8.43 -8.61
CA ASN A 116 45.44 8.01 -9.54
C ASN A 116 46.89 8.16 -9.01
N HIS A 117 47.07 8.87 -7.89
CA HIS A 117 48.32 9.15 -7.17
C HIS A 117 49.37 9.87 -8.05
N ASP A 118 48.97 10.83 -8.90
CA ASP A 118 49.91 11.62 -9.73
C ASP A 118 50.12 13.08 -9.32
N GLY A 119 49.38 13.55 -8.31
CA GLY A 119 49.52 14.88 -7.72
C GLY A 119 48.89 16.00 -8.53
N ALA A 120 47.82 15.69 -9.29
CA ALA A 120 47.07 16.67 -10.05
C ALA A 120 45.58 16.29 -10.16
N LEU A 121 44.72 17.03 -9.45
CA LEU A 121 43.26 16.95 -9.48
C LEU A 121 42.70 16.64 -10.88
N GLY A 122 42.07 15.47 -11.01
CA GLY A 122 41.45 14.98 -12.23
C GLY A 122 40.11 15.64 -12.58
N ALA A 123 39.17 14.83 -13.08
CA ALA A 123 37.79 15.24 -13.38
C ALA A 123 36.78 14.17 -12.93
N ASP A 124 37.22 13.32 -12.01
CA ASP A 124 36.50 12.27 -11.31
C ASP A 124 37.10 12.08 -9.89
N GLU A 125 37.85 13.08 -9.42
CA GLU A 125 38.68 13.10 -8.21
C GLU A 125 38.37 14.40 -7.45
N THR A 126 38.32 14.33 -6.13
CA THR A 126 38.12 15.46 -5.19
C THR A 126 39.47 16.09 -4.83
N ASN A 127 39.45 17.18 -4.07
CA ASN A 127 40.62 17.99 -3.75
C ASN A 127 40.96 17.93 -2.25
N PRO A 128 42.05 17.22 -1.83
CA PRO A 128 42.51 17.02 -0.44
C PRO A 128 42.90 18.25 0.41
N THR A 129 42.39 19.43 0.07
CA THR A 129 42.68 20.70 0.74
C THR A 129 41.45 21.61 0.81
N VAL A 130 40.29 21.14 0.34
CA VAL A 130 38.99 21.81 0.31
C VAL A 130 37.86 20.76 0.45
N VAL A 131 37.35 20.61 1.67
CA VAL A 131 36.13 19.88 2.16
C VAL A 131 34.89 19.88 1.24
N ASP A 132 34.84 20.72 0.22
CA ASP A 132 33.70 21.06 -0.66
C ASP A 132 34.32 21.41 -2.04
N THR A 133 34.52 20.39 -2.88
CA THR A 133 35.37 20.46 -4.08
C THR A 133 34.78 21.33 -5.18
N ASP A 134 33.47 21.26 -5.42
CA ASP A 134 32.79 22.00 -6.49
C ASP A 134 32.13 23.32 -6.01
N GLY A 135 31.88 23.48 -4.71
CA GLY A 135 31.52 24.74 -4.06
C GLY A 135 30.03 24.95 -3.82
N ASP A 136 29.25 23.87 -3.67
CA ASP A 136 27.79 23.90 -3.55
C ASP A 136 27.31 24.15 -2.11
N GLY A 137 27.98 23.53 -1.13
CA GLY A 137 27.70 23.65 0.30
C GLY A 137 27.62 22.33 1.07
N ILE A 138 27.39 21.19 0.42
CA ILE A 138 27.67 19.87 1.00
C ILE A 138 29.21 19.70 1.04
N GLY A 139 29.71 18.61 1.62
CA GLY A 139 31.14 18.31 1.60
C GLY A 139 31.43 16.89 1.13
N ASP A 140 32.58 16.70 0.49
CA ASP A 140 32.89 15.55 -0.37
C ASP A 140 32.70 14.20 0.34
N GLY A 141 33.05 14.11 1.63
CA GLY A 141 32.84 12.96 2.50
C GLY A 141 31.38 12.71 2.89
N VAL A 142 30.54 13.74 3.01
CA VAL A 142 29.08 13.57 3.21
C VAL A 142 28.48 12.94 1.95
N GLU A 143 28.78 13.52 0.78
CA GLU A 143 28.34 13.03 -0.53
C GLU A 143 28.81 11.59 -0.80
N SER A 144 30.03 11.27 -0.36
CA SER A 144 30.62 9.93 -0.46
C SER A 144 30.06 8.90 0.55
N GLY A 145 29.08 9.27 1.37
CA GLY A 145 28.40 8.39 2.33
C GLY A 145 29.19 8.11 3.61
N ILE A 146 30.03 9.04 4.07
CA ILE A 146 30.89 8.87 5.26
C ILE A 146 30.15 9.30 6.54
N GLY A 147 29.63 8.31 7.26
CA GLY A 147 28.96 8.54 8.57
C GLY A 147 29.88 8.61 9.79
N ALA A 148 31.21 8.52 9.65
CA ALA A 148 32.15 8.53 10.78
C ALA A 148 33.58 8.98 10.40
N PRO A 149 34.26 9.76 11.27
CA PRO A 149 35.60 10.31 10.99
C PRO A 149 36.68 9.22 10.98
N ARG A 150 37.67 9.34 10.09
CA ARG A 150 38.72 8.33 9.87
C ARG A 150 39.91 8.56 10.79
N THR A 151 40.10 7.66 11.75
CA THR A 151 41.12 7.85 12.81
C THR A 151 42.35 6.97 12.62
N SER A 152 43.55 7.57 12.63
CA SER A 152 44.80 6.82 12.69
C SER A 152 45.14 6.35 14.11
N SER A 153 45.58 5.09 14.24
CA SER A 153 46.13 4.53 15.49
C SER A 153 47.67 4.61 15.56
N ARG A 154 48.32 5.16 14.54
CA ARG A 154 49.79 5.32 14.47
C ARG A 154 50.23 6.53 15.32
N PRO A 155 51.10 6.38 16.35
CA PRO A 155 51.46 7.50 17.21
C PRO A 155 52.24 8.61 16.49
N GLY A 156 51.63 9.79 16.38
CA GLY A 156 52.20 10.95 15.70
C GLY A 156 51.58 11.24 14.33
N ILE A 157 50.68 10.37 13.88
CA ILE A 157 49.82 10.58 12.70
C ILE A 157 48.49 11.15 13.17
N ARG A 158 47.89 12.03 12.38
CA ARG A 158 46.55 12.61 12.56
C ARG A 158 45.57 11.97 11.55
N GLY A 159 44.58 12.71 11.05
CA GLY A 159 43.36 12.22 10.37
C GLY A 159 42.09 12.74 11.05
N THR A 160 41.08 13.02 10.22
CA THR A 160 39.75 13.61 10.49
C THR A 160 39.50 14.11 11.92
N ASP A 161 39.62 15.42 12.18
CA ASP A 161 39.18 16.04 13.43
C ASP A 161 37.65 15.94 13.56
N PRO A 162 37.12 15.20 14.56
CA PRO A 162 35.67 15.08 14.78
C PRO A 162 34.97 16.36 15.25
N ALA A 163 35.67 17.50 15.24
CA ALA A 163 35.12 18.84 15.47
C ALA A 163 35.03 19.71 14.20
N ALA A 164 35.55 19.23 13.06
CA ALA A 164 35.42 19.84 11.74
C ALA A 164 34.51 19.00 10.82
N PHE A 165 34.67 17.66 10.89
CA PHE A 165 33.86 16.65 10.20
C PHE A 165 32.34 16.78 10.40
N THR A 166 31.60 16.64 9.30
CA THR A 166 30.14 16.45 9.29
C THR A 166 29.83 15.01 8.91
N PRO A 167 29.16 14.21 9.78
CA PRO A 167 28.72 12.87 9.41
C PRO A 167 27.49 12.92 8.51
N ASP A 168 27.52 12.15 7.42
CA ASP A 168 26.33 11.80 6.65
C ASP A 168 25.28 11.08 7.54
N ALA A 169 24.03 11.54 7.46
CA ALA A 169 22.87 11.01 8.17
C ALA A 169 22.18 9.82 7.47
N ASN A 170 22.43 9.59 6.18
CA ASN A 170 21.88 8.48 5.39
C ASN A 170 22.85 7.95 4.33
N LEU A 171 23.67 6.95 4.72
CA LEU A 171 24.70 6.25 3.94
C LEU A 171 24.21 5.45 2.70
N ALA A 172 23.05 5.81 2.16
CA ALA A 172 22.40 5.27 0.98
C ALA A 172 21.98 6.34 -0.04
N THR A 173 21.96 7.63 0.33
CA THR A 173 21.90 8.78 -0.57
C THR A 173 23.30 9.33 -0.73
N THR A 174 23.82 9.33 -1.97
CA THR A 174 25.19 9.73 -2.28
C THR A 174 25.22 10.44 -3.62
N THR A 175 25.68 11.67 -3.62
CA THR A 175 25.85 12.54 -4.80
C THR A 175 27.24 12.35 -5.42
N ASP A 176 27.63 13.22 -6.36
CA ASP A 176 28.93 13.17 -7.04
C ASP A 176 29.71 14.45 -6.70
N PRO A 177 30.67 14.41 -5.75
CA PRO A 177 31.40 15.57 -5.19
C PRO A 177 32.38 16.24 -6.17
N THR A 178 32.09 16.15 -7.46
CA THR A 178 32.73 16.88 -8.55
C THR A 178 31.70 17.64 -9.41
N LYS A 179 30.43 17.66 -8.98
CA LYS A 179 29.25 18.27 -9.62
C LYS A 179 28.21 18.76 -8.58
N ALA A 180 28.25 20.07 -8.32
CA ALA A 180 27.26 20.94 -7.62
C ALA A 180 25.82 20.98 -8.23
N ASP A 181 25.41 19.89 -8.88
CA ASP A 181 24.22 19.65 -9.72
C ASP A 181 24.43 18.21 -10.25
N THR A 182 24.14 17.22 -9.39
CA THR A 182 24.54 15.83 -9.62
C THR A 182 23.80 15.19 -10.78
N ASP A 183 22.49 15.47 -10.89
CA ASP A 183 21.58 14.82 -11.84
C ASP A 183 21.41 15.60 -13.16
N GLY A 184 21.64 16.91 -13.15
CA GLY A 184 21.58 17.81 -14.31
C GLY A 184 20.28 18.61 -14.46
N ASP A 185 19.43 18.67 -13.44
CA ASP A 185 18.20 19.46 -13.38
C ASP A 185 18.45 20.98 -13.53
N GLY A 186 19.33 21.53 -12.68
CA GLY A 186 19.66 22.95 -12.62
C GLY A 186 19.42 23.65 -11.27
N ILE A 187 18.69 23.01 -10.34
CA ILE A 187 18.97 23.16 -8.90
C ILE A 187 20.33 22.45 -8.63
N GLY A 188 20.93 22.65 -7.46
CA GLY A 188 22.18 22.00 -7.05
C GLY A 188 22.05 21.40 -5.67
N ASP A 189 22.75 20.31 -5.42
CA ASP A 189 22.48 19.33 -4.37
C ASP A 189 22.33 19.96 -2.96
N GLY A 190 23.20 20.89 -2.57
CA GLY A 190 23.16 21.65 -1.30
C GLY A 190 22.12 22.78 -1.23
N VAL A 191 21.33 22.99 -2.28
CA VAL A 191 20.07 23.75 -2.26
C VAL A 191 18.88 22.82 -2.02
N GLU A 192 19.01 21.56 -2.45
CA GLU A 192 17.98 20.51 -2.33
C GLU A 192 18.03 19.88 -0.94
N ASP A 193 19.17 19.31 -0.53
CA ASP A 193 19.51 19.11 0.88
C ASP A 193 19.80 20.47 1.53
N ALA A 194 18.72 21.21 1.77
CA ALA A 194 18.72 22.52 2.41
C ALA A 194 19.17 22.50 3.88
N ASN A 195 19.54 21.33 4.41
CA ASN A 195 20.02 21.09 5.77
C ASN A 195 21.50 20.65 5.84
N HIS A 196 22.06 20.19 4.71
CA HIS A 196 23.43 19.74 4.50
C HIS A 196 23.82 18.55 5.43
N ASP A 197 22.94 17.56 5.58
CA ASP A 197 23.21 16.33 6.36
C ASP A 197 23.26 15.03 5.54
N GLY A 198 23.18 15.10 4.21
CA GLY A 198 23.30 13.96 3.29
C GLY A 198 22.03 13.12 3.15
N ALA A 199 20.96 13.47 3.86
CA ALA A 199 19.71 12.70 3.89
C ALA A 199 18.51 13.51 3.40
N TRP A 200 17.99 13.17 2.22
CA TRP A 200 16.73 13.70 1.68
C TRP A 200 15.57 13.59 2.70
N ASP A 201 15.15 14.73 3.26
CA ASP A 201 14.02 14.83 4.17
C ASP A 201 12.72 15.17 3.38
N PRO A 202 11.50 14.82 3.85
CA PRO A 202 10.24 15.09 3.13
C PRO A 202 9.80 16.56 3.00
N SER A 203 10.74 17.51 3.11
CA SER A 203 10.59 18.93 2.81
C SER A 203 11.55 19.43 1.71
N GLU A 204 12.30 18.52 1.11
CA GLU A 204 13.41 18.77 0.19
C GLU A 204 13.13 18.07 -1.16
N THR A 205 13.82 18.50 -2.21
CA THR A 205 13.88 17.79 -3.50
C THR A 205 15.02 16.76 -3.45
N ASP A 206 15.00 15.75 -4.31
CA ASP A 206 15.88 14.57 -4.26
C ASP A 206 17.03 14.75 -5.26
N PRO A 207 18.30 14.97 -4.82
CA PRO A 207 19.47 15.28 -5.70
C PRO A 207 19.87 14.20 -6.72
N LEU A 208 19.03 13.17 -6.87
CA LEU A 208 19.20 12.00 -7.71
C LEU A 208 17.92 11.72 -8.54
N ASP A 209 16.94 12.62 -8.60
CA ASP A 209 15.66 12.46 -9.31
C ASP A 209 15.14 13.78 -9.92
N LEU A 210 15.31 13.97 -11.24
CA LEU A 210 14.97 15.20 -11.98
C LEU A 210 13.45 15.54 -12.05
N ASP A 211 12.63 14.92 -11.20
CA ASP A 211 11.18 15.07 -11.09
C ASP A 211 10.77 14.41 -9.75
N THR A 212 11.08 15.06 -8.62
CA THR A 212 10.98 14.50 -7.27
C THR A 212 9.58 13.93 -6.97
N ASP A 213 8.53 14.49 -7.57
CA ASP A 213 7.15 14.11 -7.30
C ASP A 213 6.42 13.33 -8.43
N ASP A 214 7.10 12.99 -9.52
CA ASP A 214 6.66 12.21 -10.70
C ASP A 214 5.55 12.86 -11.57
N ASP A 215 5.51 14.19 -11.62
CA ASP A 215 4.53 15.01 -12.35
C ASP A 215 4.80 15.14 -13.86
N GLY A 216 6.06 15.03 -14.28
CA GLY A 216 6.51 15.21 -15.66
C GLY A 216 7.01 16.62 -15.99
N LEU A 217 6.89 17.57 -15.08
CA LEU A 217 7.83 18.68 -14.97
C LEU A 217 9.16 18.19 -14.37
N ALA A 218 10.12 19.10 -14.22
CA ALA A 218 11.40 18.85 -13.57
C ALA A 218 11.60 19.94 -12.52
N ASP A 219 12.27 19.63 -11.41
CA ASP A 219 12.28 20.46 -10.22
C ASP A 219 12.76 21.90 -10.50
N GLY A 220 13.84 22.06 -11.27
CA GLY A 220 14.37 23.35 -11.76
C GLY A 220 13.66 23.93 -12.99
N ALA A 221 12.70 23.21 -13.57
CA ALA A 221 11.70 23.80 -14.47
C ALA A 221 10.53 24.43 -13.68
N GLU A 222 10.34 24.05 -12.42
CA GLU A 222 9.32 24.56 -11.51
C GLU A 222 9.85 25.69 -10.62
N ASP A 223 10.98 25.47 -9.93
CA ASP A 223 11.80 26.54 -9.36
C ASP A 223 12.58 27.25 -10.47
N ILE A 224 11.86 28.11 -11.19
CA ILE A 224 12.33 28.96 -12.28
C ILE A 224 13.56 29.84 -11.89
N ASN A 225 13.88 29.95 -10.59
CA ASN A 225 14.98 30.77 -10.11
C ASN A 225 16.06 30.04 -9.27
N PHE A 226 15.96 28.72 -9.12
CA PHE A 226 16.94 27.80 -8.53
C PHE A 226 17.39 28.24 -7.12
N ASN A 227 16.45 28.25 -6.16
CA ASN A 227 16.66 28.73 -4.80
C ASN A 227 16.10 27.81 -3.68
N GLY A 228 15.39 26.73 -4.01
CA GLY A 228 14.79 25.76 -3.08
C GLY A 228 13.46 26.21 -2.45
N VAL A 229 12.89 27.33 -2.91
CA VAL A 229 11.76 28.03 -2.27
C VAL A 229 10.77 28.58 -3.31
N VAL A 230 9.70 27.82 -3.52
CA VAL A 230 8.49 28.16 -4.28
C VAL A 230 8.04 29.60 -4.08
N ASP A 231 8.32 30.47 -5.07
CA ASP A 231 7.93 31.88 -5.10
C ASP A 231 6.60 32.08 -5.90
N PRO A 232 5.89 33.21 -5.76
CA PRO A 232 4.54 33.36 -6.32
C PRO A 232 4.44 33.30 -7.86
N GLY A 233 4.03 32.14 -8.37
CA GLY A 233 3.85 31.84 -9.81
C GLY A 233 4.72 30.68 -10.31
N GLU A 234 5.57 30.15 -9.44
CA GLU A 234 6.21 28.84 -9.55
C GLU A 234 5.26 27.76 -8.97
N THR A 235 5.50 26.52 -9.36
CA THR A 235 4.88 25.32 -8.80
C THR A 235 5.83 24.71 -7.75
N ASP A 236 5.41 23.66 -7.04
CA ASP A 236 6.08 23.15 -5.84
C ASP A 236 6.51 21.69 -6.06
N PRO A 237 7.77 21.43 -6.48
CA PRO A 237 8.25 20.13 -7.02
C PRO A 237 8.35 18.98 -6.00
N ARG A 238 7.58 19.07 -4.91
CA ARG A 238 7.36 18.01 -3.91
C ARG A 238 5.86 17.69 -3.80
N LYS A 239 5.07 18.13 -4.79
CA LYS A 239 3.61 18.03 -4.89
C LYS A 239 3.15 18.04 -6.36
N PHE A 240 2.94 16.83 -6.85
CA PHE A 240 2.20 16.39 -8.05
C PHE A 240 0.84 17.07 -8.35
N ASP A 241 0.37 17.96 -7.48
CA ASP A 241 -0.84 18.77 -7.56
C ASP A 241 -0.56 19.98 -6.66
N SER A 242 -0.05 21.08 -7.25
CA SER A 242 0.53 22.18 -6.47
C SER A 242 -0.48 22.88 -5.58
N ASP A 243 -1.71 23.06 -6.06
CA ASP A 243 -2.74 23.86 -5.42
C ASP A 243 -3.94 23.06 -4.85
N GLY A 244 -4.03 21.75 -5.13
CA GLY A 244 -4.90 20.78 -4.47
C GLY A 244 -6.24 20.53 -5.16
N ASP A 245 -6.24 20.64 -6.48
CA ASP A 245 -7.37 20.60 -7.41
C ASP A 245 -7.74 19.16 -7.81
N GLY A 246 -6.74 18.39 -8.23
CA GLY A 246 -6.86 17.01 -8.72
C GLY A 246 -6.19 16.74 -10.07
N LEU A 247 -5.89 17.76 -10.89
CA LEU A 247 -4.93 17.63 -12.00
C LEU A 247 -3.48 17.57 -11.48
N SER A 248 -2.54 17.29 -12.38
CA SER A 248 -1.11 17.44 -12.10
C SER A 248 -0.56 18.62 -12.88
N ASP A 249 0.42 19.30 -12.31
CA ASP A 249 1.00 20.53 -12.85
C ASP A 249 1.52 20.33 -14.27
N GLY A 250 2.12 19.18 -14.57
CA GLY A 250 2.55 18.72 -15.87
C GLY A 250 1.39 18.50 -16.84
N ILE A 251 0.27 17.91 -16.41
CA ILE A 251 -0.95 17.85 -17.23
C ILE A 251 -1.42 19.27 -17.55
N GLU A 252 -1.53 20.14 -16.55
CA GLU A 252 -1.96 21.53 -16.74
C GLU A 252 -1.03 22.35 -17.64
N ARG A 253 0.27 22.03 -17.66
CA ARG A 253 1.30 22.66 -18.52
C ARG A 253 1.36 22.09 -19.94
N GLY A 254 0.67 20.97 -20.21
CA GLY A 254 0.62 20.33 -21.53
C GLY A 254 1.66 19.24 -21.76
N VAL A 255 2.16 18.60 -20.69
CA VAL A 255 3.26 17.63 -20.73
C VAL A 255 2.76 16.28 -21.26
N SER A 256 3.23 15.95 -22.47
CA SER A 256 2.92 14.69 -23.18
C SER A 256 4.13 13.78 -23.37
N THR A 257 5.27 14.14 -22.74
CA THR A 257 6.49 13.34 -22.65
C THR A 257 7.10 13.53 -21.25
N PRO A 258 7.46 12.45 -20.54
CA PRO A 258 8.05 12.55 -19.21
C PRO A 258 9.45 13.17 -19.28
N VAL A 259 9.97 13.63 -18.14
CA VAL A 259 11.42 13.77 -17.93
C VAL A 259 12.06 12.40 -18.14
N ALA A 260 13.27 12.40 -18.68
CA ALA A 260 13.93 11.17 -19.11
C ALA A 260 15.12 10.88 -18.21
N ASP A 261 14.97 9.87 -17.35
CA ASP A 261 16.03 9.11 -16.68
C ASP A 261 17.39 9.22 -17.43
N PRO A 262 18.38 9.93 -16.86
CA PRO A 262 19.63 10.26 -17.53
C PRO A 262 20.50 9.07 -17.92
N ASP A 263 20.45 7.97 -17.15
CA ASP A 263 21.40 6.85 -17.29
C ASP A 263 20.73 5.47 -17.55
N GLY A 264 19.46 5.31 -17.17
CA GLY A 264 18.57 4.21 -17.51
C GLY A 264 18.47 3.07 -16.50
N ALA A 265 19.33 2.99 -15.48
CA ALA A 265 19.36 1.92 -14.46
C ALA A 265 20.45 2.09 -13.34
N GLY A 266 21.02 3.27 -13.18
CA GLY A 266 21.99 3.66 -12.15
C GLY A 266 21.30 4.35 -10.97
N PRO A 267 21.95 5.33 -10.31
CA PRO A 267 21.34 6.06 -9.19
C PRO A 267 20.38 7.17 -9.63
N LEU A 268 20.61 7.78 -10.80
CA LEU A 268 19.80 8.90 -11.29
C LEU A 268 18.43 8.44 -11.79
N ARG A 269 17.42 9.29 -11.63
CA ARG A 269 16.01 9.02 -11.94
C ARG A 269 15.39 10.16 -12.75
N GLY A 270 14.07 10.27 -12.75
CA GLY A 270 13.25 11.18 -13.55
C GLY A 270 11.93 10.51 -13.93
N THR A 271 10.83 11.27 -13.82
CA THR A 271 9.41 10.90 -14.02
C THR A 271 9.09 9.40 -14.06
N ASN A 272 8.68 8.84 -12.92
CA ASN A 272 8.17 7.49 -12.83
C ASN A 272 6.86 7.32 -13.62
N THR A 273 6.99 6.80 -14.84
CA THR A 273 5.90 6.47 -15.77
C THR A 273 4.84 5.45 -15.27
N ASN A 274 4.90 5.02 -14.00
CA ASN A 274 3.83 4.29 -13.32
C ASN A 274 2.88 5.21 -12.53
N ARG A 275 3.37 6.35 -12.01
CA ARG A 275 2.59 7.41 -11.35
C ARG A 275 2.12 8.45 -12.38
N TRP A 276 3.05 8.90 -13.22
CA TRP A 276 2.84 9.89 -14.28
C TRP A 276 1.84 9.49 -15.36
N ARG A 277 1.22 10.49 -16.02
CA ARG A 277 0.35 10.32 -17.19
C ARG A 277 0.60 11.39 -18.26
N PRO A 278 0.69 11.00 -19.56
CA PRO A 278 0.76 11.98 -20.64
C PRO A 278 -0.58 12.67 -20.88
N ASP A 279 -0.55 14.00 -20.98
CA ASP A 279 -1.65 14.78 -21.57
C ASP A 279 -1.96 14.31 -23.01
N LEU A 280 -3.25 14.15 -23.32
CA LEU A 280 -3.75 13.69 -24.62
C LEU A 280 -4.11 14.83 -25.62
N ASP A 281 -4.18 16.09 -25.19
CA ASP A 281 -4.18 17.28 -26.05
C ASP A 281 -3.44 18.47 -25.38
N PRO A 282 -2.11 18.60 -25.61
CA PRO A 282 -1.23 19.73 -25.24
C PRO A 282 -1.59 21.13 -25.75
N THR A 283 -2.88 21.40 -25.95
CA THR A 283 -3.46 22.71 -26.21
C THR A 283 -4.59 23.09 -25.23
N THR A 284 -4.99 22.19 -24.32
CA THR A 284 -5.98 22.44 -23.24
C THR A 284 -5.33 22.61 -21.87
N THR A 285 -4.37 23.54 -21.81
CA THR A 285 -3.62 23.92 -20.59
C THR A 285 -4.41 24.82 -19.64
N THR A 286 -4.12 24.71 -18.35
CA THR A 286 -4.64 25.54 -17.24
C THR A 286 -3.48 26.28 -16.55
N ASP A 287 -3.58 26.58 -15.25
CA ASP A 287 -2.57 27.35 -14.51
C ASP A 287 -2.46 26.82 -13.06
N PRO A 288 -1.55 25.84 -12.81
CA PRO A 288 -1.40 25.01 -11.58
C PRO A 288 -0.93 25.77 -10.33
N THR A 289 -1.24 27.06 -10.29
CA THR A 289 -1.13 27.92 -9.11
C THR A 289 -2.50 28.49 -8.70
N LYS A 290 -3.58 28.09 -9.42
CA LYS A 290 -4.99 28.32 -9.07
C LYS A 290 -5.90 27.17 -9.57
N ALA A 291 -6.37 26.35 -8.65
CA ALA A 291 -7.49 25.37 -8.67
C ALA A 291 -8.88 25.83 -9.21
N ASP A 292 -8.95 26.88 -10.03
CA ASP A 292 -10.13 27.51 -10.63
C ASP A 292 -9.56 28.55 -11.61
N THR A 293 -9.15 28.10 -12.80
CA THR A 293 -8.33 28.90 -13.73
C THR A 293 -9.07 30.15 -14.21
N ASP A 294 -10.39 30.08 -14.38
CA ASP A 294 -11.19 31.16 -14.95
C ASP A 294 -12.05 31.96 -13.94
N GLY A 295 -12.34 31.39 -12.76
CA GLY A 295 -13.04 32.05 -11.66
C GLY A 295 -14.55 31.83 -11.59
N ASP A 296 -15.08 30.78 -12.22
CA ASP A 296 -16.48 30.34 -12.15
C ASP A 296 -16.85 29.74 -10.77
N GLY A 297 -15.96 28.91 -10.21
CA GLY A 297 -16.14 28.23 -8.93
C GLY A 297 -16.45 26.73 -8.99
N VAL A 298 -16.30 26.09 -10.15
CA VAL A 298 -15.80 24.69 -10.24
C VAL A 298 -14.26 24.72 -10.09
N LEU A 299 -13.63 23.56 -9.95
CA LEU A 299 -12.16 23.40 -10.00
C LEU A 299 -11.78 22.80 -11.37
N ASP A 300 -10.57 23.03 -11.85
CA ASP A 300 -10.13 22.59 -13.18
C ASP A 300 -10.18 21.04 -13.31
N GLY A 301 -9.77 20.31 -12.27
CA GLY A 301 -9.92 18.86 -12.13
C GLY A 301 -11.31 18.36 -11.69
N ASP A 302 -12.21 19.26 -11.29
CA ASP A 302 -13.65 18.97 -11.20
C ASP A 302 -14.32 19.07 -12.60
N GLU A 303 -13.69 19.74 -13.58
CA GLU A 303 -14.16 19.90 -14.96
C GLU A 303 -13.57 18.85 -15.92
N ASP A 304 -12.25 18.63 -15.93
CA ASP A 304 -11.63 17.41 -16.49
C ASP A 304 -11.74 16.26 -15.47
N TRP A 305 -12.95 15.73 -15.30
CA TRP A 305 -13.22 14.60 -14.40
C TRP A 305 -12.48 13.31 -14.75
N ASN A 306 -11.85 13.27 -15.93
CA ASN A 306 -11.18 12.10 -16.49
C ASN A 306 -9.65 12.13 -16.25
N HIS A 307 -9.10 13.33 -16.00
CA HIS A 307 -7.70 13.60 -15.70
C HIS A 307 -6.77 13.10 -16.83
N ASP A 308 -7.08 13.44 -18.08
CA ASP A 308 -6.24 13.16 -19.27
C ASP A 308 -5.74 14.42 -20.00
N GLY A 309 -6.01 15.62 -19.45
CA GLY A 309 -5.58 16.92 -19.97
C GLY A 309 -6.40 17.42 -21.17
N ARG A 310 -7.36 16.61 -21.64
CA ARG A 310 -8.01 16.82 -22.92
C ARG A 310 -9.53 16.95 -22.79
N PHE A 311 -9.98 18.21 -22.78
CA PHE A 311 -11.40 18.57 -22.88
C PHE A 311 -12.14 17.84 -24.01
N ASP A 312 -13.12 17.02 -23.64
CA ASP A 312 -13.98 16.24 -24.52
C ASP A 312 -15.43 16.83 -24.54
N PRO A 313 -15.79 17.60 -25.60
CA PRO A 313 -16.98 18.46 -25.56
C PRO A 313 -18.31 17.70 -25.46
N GLY A 314 -19.03 17.92 -24.37
CA GLY A 314 -20.33 17.29 -24.10
C GLY A 314 -20.26 16.04 -23.22
N THR A 315 -19.07 15.68 -22.73
CA THR A 315 -18.87 14.83 -21.54
C THR A 315 -18.16 15.57 -20.41
N GLU A 316 -17.33 16.56 -20.72
CA GLU A 316 -16.69 17.46 -19.75
C GLU A 316 -17.20 18.90 -19.83
N LEU A 317 -16.81 19.67 -18.82
CA LEU A 317 -16.84 21.13 -18.78
C LEU A 317 -15.45 21.64 -19.21
N ASN A 318 -15.26 22.95 -19.35
CA ASN A 318 -14.03 23.53 -19.88
C ASN A 318 -13.34 24.43 -18.85
N PRO A 319 -12.20 24.00 -18.25
CA PRO A 319 -11.41 24.78 -17.25
C PRO A 319 -10.95 26.20 -17.65
N ASN A 320 -11.28 26.65 -18.86
CA ASN A 320 -10.94 27.97 -19.40
C ASN A 320 -12.20 28.77 -19.81
N VAL A 321 -13.42 28.22 -19.67
CA VAL A 321 -14.71 28.83 -20.09
C VAL A 321 -15.92 28.33 -19.25
N GLY A 322 -16.18 28.93 -18.08
CA GLY A 322 -17.31 28.68 -17.17
C GLY A 322 -18.71 29.14 -17.65
N ASP A 323 -19.03 28.82 -18.90
CA ASP A 323 -20.34 28.79 -19.58
C ASP A 323 -20.10 27.95 -20.85
N THR A 324 -19.68 26.69 -20.64
CA THR A 324 -19.05 25.82 -21.67
C THR A 324 -19.94 25.61 -22.89
N ASP A 325 -21.25 25.46 -22.68
CA ASP A 325 -22.23 25.23 -23.74
C ASP A 325 -22.80 26.56 -24.33
N GLY A 326 -22.73 27.67 -23.59
CA GLY A 326 -23.16 29.00 -24.00
C GLY A 326 -24.66 29.30 -23.86
N ASP A 327 -25.42 28.52 -23.10
CA ASP A 327 -26.82 28.75 -22.71
C ASP A 327 -26.98 30.03 -21.86
N GLY A 328 -25.97 30.37 -21.04
CA GLY A 328 -26.02 31.47 -20.08
C GLY A 328 -26.32 31.04 -18.63
N VAL A 329 -26.17 29.76 -18.34
CA VAL A 329 -25.93 29.20 -16.99
C VAL A 329 -24.43 28.97 -16.87
N ALA A 330 -23.82 29.41 -15.77
CA ALA A 330 -22.40 29.20 -15.50
C ALA A 330 -22.17 27.81 -14.89
N ASP A 331 -21.03 27.20 -15.18
CA ASP A 331 -20.82 25.75 -15.08
C ASP A 331 -20.88 25.24 -13.61
N ALA A 332 -20.52 26.06 -12.61
CA ALA A 332 -20.82 25.80 -11.18
C ALA A 332 -22.31 25.60 -10.82
N ASN A 333 -23.24 25.78 -11.77
CA ASN A 333 -24.68 25.61 -11.60
C ASN A 333 -25.25 24.47 -12.49
N GLU A 334 -24.40 23.82 -13.29
CA GLU A 334 -24.74 22.73 -14.20
C GLU A 334 -24.98 21.38 -13.50
N GLY A 335 -25.63 20.46 -14.21
CA GLY A 335 -25.93 19.12 -13.69
C GLY A 335 -24.71 18.20 -13.55
N ILE A 336 -23.62 18.47 -14.29
CA ILE A 336 -22.40 17.66 -14.31
C ILE A 336 -21.44 18.11 -13.20
N ALA A 337 -21.13 19.41 -13.10
CA ALA A 337 -20.38 19.97 -11.96
C ALA A 337 -21.00 19.55 -10.61
N ILE A 338 -22.32 19.73 -10.45
CA ILE A 338 -23.05 19.34 -9.22
C ILE A 338 -23.06 17.81 -8.99
N ALA A 339 -22.74 16.99 -10.00
CA ALA A 339 -22.64 15.53 -9.87
C ALA A 339 -21.21 15.06 -9.55
N CYS A 340 -20.21 15.44 -10.35
CA CYS A 340 -18.85 14.92 -10.26
C CYS A 340 -18.00 15.62 -9.20
N SER A 341 -18.26 16.90 -8.88
CA SER A 341 -17.36 17.72 -8.05
C SER A 341 -16.97 17.09 -6.71
N GLY A 342 -15.69 17.23 -6.35
CA GLY A 342 -15.11 16.85 -5.07
C GLY A 342 -15.77 17.57 -3.89
N ALA A 343 -16.38 18.73 -4.14
CA ALA A 343 -17.22 19.46 -3.19
C ALA A 343 -18.58 18.79 -2.90
N ALA A 344 -19.12 17.99 -3.82
CA ALA A 344 -20.39 17.29 -3.70
C ALA A 344 -20.27 15.86 -3.13
N LEU A 345 -19.05 15.32 -3.03
CA LEU A 345 -18.77 14.02 -2.41
C LEU A 345 -18.90 14.03 -0.88
N ALA A 346 -19.11 12.86 -0.29
CA ALA A 346 -19.11 12.73 1.17
C ALA A 346 -17.69 12.91 1.74
N ARG A 347 -17.52 13.88 2.64
CA ARG A 347 -16.21 14.25 3.20
C ARG A 347 -15.60 13.14 4.06
N VAL A 348 -14.34 12.84 3.77
CA VAL A 348 -13.45 11.98 4.55
C VAL A 348 -12.27 12.81 5.05
N ASN A 349 -11.77 12.48 6.24
CA ASN A 349 -10.52 12.98 6.77
C ASN A 349 -9.45 11.91 6.57
N LEU A 350 -8.26 12.32 6.13
CA LEU A 350 -7.10 11.44 6.04
C LEU A 350 -6.38 11.39 7.39
N HIS A 351 -6.06 10.18 7.85
CA HIS A 351 -5.31 9.94 9.07
C HIS A 351 -4.09 9.08 8.74
N ARG A 352 -2.95 9.75 8.60
CA ARG A 352 -1.65 9.17 8.25
C ARG A 352 -0.86 8.74 9.50
N LEU A 353 -0.05 7.69 9.40
CA LEU A 353 0.90 7.24 10.42
C LEU A 353 2.09 6.49 9.77
N ALA A 354 3.22 7.20 9.57
CA ALA A 354 4.43 6.67 8.91
C ALA A 354 4.96 5.39 9.58
N SER A 355 5.09 5.40 10.91
CA SER A 355 5.58 4.26 11.70
C SER A 355 4.73 2.98 11.59
N ALA A 356 3.53 3.07 11.01
CA ALA A 356 2.67 1.92 10.71
C ALA A 356 2.62 1.57 9.21
N ASP A 357 3.00 2.47 8.30
CA ASP A 357 2.59 2.49 6.89
C ASP A 357 1.07 2.37 6.74
N VAL A 358 0.37 3.42 7.17
CA VAL A 358 -1.10 3.49 7.08
C VAL A 358 -1.55 4.92 6.84
N THR A 359 -2.29 5.14 5.76
CA THR A 359 -3.25 6.24 5.62
C THR A 359 -4.67 5.68 5.68
N LEU A 360 -5.52 6.24 6.55
CA LEU A 360 -6.95 5.89 6.65
C LEU A 360 -7.83 7.05 6.19
N ALA A 361 -8.73 6.80 5.23
CA ALA A 361 -9.80 7.73 4.86
C ALA A 361 -11.07 7.46 5.71
N LEU A 362 -11.27 8.27 6.75
CA LEU A 362 -12.42 8.13 7.67
C LEU A 362 -13.47 9.23 7.44
N PRO A 363 -14.74 8.89 7.14
CA PRO A 363 -15.83 9.86 7.07
C PRO A 363 -15.97 10.72 8.32
N GLU A 364 -16.38 12.00 8.19
CA GLU A 364 -16.46 12.98 9.30
C GLU A 364 -17.24 12.50 10.56
N ARG A 365 -18.09 11.48 10.44
CA ARG A 365 -18.81 10.83 11.55
C ARG A 365 -17.89 10.15 12.59
N TYR A 366 -16.65 9.77 12.22
CA TYR A 366 -15.67 9.17 13.12
C TYR A 366 -14.94 10.25 13.95
N SER A 367 -15.67 10.95 14.82
CA SER A 367 -15.14 12.11 15.56
C SER A 367 -14.24 11.77 16.76
N GLU A 368 -14.05 10.49 17.09
CA GLU A 368 -13.21 10.01 18.18
C GLU A 368 -12.06 9.17 17.59
N ILE A 369 -10.85 9.73 17.48
CA ILE A 369 -9.67 9.09 16.86
C ILE A 369 -8.46 9.19 17.81
N SER A 370 -7.59 8.18 17.81
CA SER A 370 -6.37 8.12 18.63
C SER A 370 -5.32 7.18 18.03
N ILE A 371 -4.04 7.52 18.17
CA ILE A 371 -2.92 6.65 17.76
C ILE A 371 -2.61 5.67 18.90
N LEU A 372 -2.57 4.38 18.56
CA LEU A 372 -2.17 3.28 19.43
C LEU A 372 -0.64 3.19 19.50
N ARG A 373 -0.07 3.16 20.71
CA ARG A 373 1.38 3.13 20.94
C ARG A 373 1.80 1.95 21.82
N ARG A 374 2.99 1.39 21.57
CA ARG A 374 3.59 0.36 22.45
C ARG A 374 4.13 1.01 23.74
N ALA A 375 4.87 0.25 24.54
CA ALA A 375 5.46 0.72 25.81
C ALA A 375 6.68 1.65 25.63
N ASP A 376 7.30 1.63 24.45
CA ASP A 376 8.39 2.52 24.01
C ASP A 376 7.89 3.92 23.57
N GLY A 377 6.62 4.04 23.18
CA GLY A 377 6.01 5.25 22.62
C GLY A 377 5.77 5.20 21.11
N ILE A 378 6.29 4.18 20.41
CA ILE A 378 6.19 4.03 18.95
C ILE A 378 4.76 3.71 18.54
N GLY A 379 4.28 4.39 17.50
CA GLY A 379 2.95 4.19 16.92
C GLY A 379 2.87 2.86 16.16
N VAL A 380 1.87 2.04 16.47
CA VAL A 380 1.60 0.76 15.79
C VAL A 380 0.22 0.68 15.15
N GLY A 381 -0.52 1.78 15.14
CA GLY A 381 -1.84 1.82 14.53
C GLY A 381 -2.68 3.01 14.95
N ILE A 382 -3.87 3.09 14.37
CA ILE A 382 -4.89 4.10 14.63
C ILE A 382 -6.14 3.39 15.13
N MET A 383 -6.79 3.93 16.16
CA MET A 383 -8.09 3.49 16.66
C MET A 383 -9.10 4.63 16.50
N PHE A 384 -10.30 4.31 16.04
CA PHE A 384 -11.33 5.29 15.70
C PHE A 384 -12.73 4.83 16.10
N ARG A 385 -13.65 5.78 16.30
CA ARG A 385 -15.03 5.51 16.74
C ARG A 385 -16.03 6.54 16.20
N ASP A 386 -17.15 6.04 15.70
CA ASP A 386 -18.37 6.80 15.42
C ASP A 386 -19.26 6.73 16.69
N PRO A 387 -19.41 7.85 17.43
CA PRO A 387 -20.19 7.86 18.66
C PRO A 387 -21.71 7.82 18.45
N ALA A 388 -22.19 8.08 17.22
CA ALA A 388 -23.62 8.09 16.88
C ALA A 388 -24.10 6.70 16.42
N ALA A 389 -23.28 5.96 15.68
CA ALA A 389 -23.55 4.59 15.24
C ALA A 389 -23.13 3.51 16.27
N ASP A 390 -22.33 3.87 17.28
CA ASP A 390 -21.64 2.95 18.21
C ASP A 390 -20.74 1.93 17.47
N VAL A 391 -20.13 2.39 16.37
CA VAL A 391 -19.15 1.65 15.56
C VAL A 391 -17.75 2.01 16.04
N VAL A 392 -16.92 1.00 16.28
CA VAL A 392 -15.51 1.16 16.67
C VAL A 392 -14.65 0.43 15.65
N GLY A 393 -13.53 1.02 15.26
CA GLY A 393 -12.54 0.36 14.42
C GLY A 393 -11.11 0.70 14.78
N PHE A 394 -10.19 0.03 14.10
CA PHE A 394 -8.76 0.20 14.21
C PHE A 394 -8.07 -0.25 12.91
N ALA A 395 -6.88 0.27 12.65
CA ALA A 395 -5.88 -0.38 11.81
C ALA A 395 -4.62 -0.54 12.65
N VAL A 396 -4.00 -1.72 12.64
CA VAL A 396 -2.73 -1.99 13.31
C VAL A 396 -1.72 -2.61 12.35
N SER A 397 -0.46 -2.21 12.48
CA SER A 397 0.67 -2.71 11.70
C SER A 397 1.54 -3.60 12.57
N LYS A 398 2.08 -4.68 11.99
CA LYS A 398 2.94 -5.65 12.69
C LYS A 398 3.89 -6.38 11.76
N THR A 399 4.96 -6.93 12.32
CA THR A 399 5.83 -7.89 11.61
C THR A 399 5.12 -9.25 11.46
N PRO A 400 5.00 -9.82 10.24
CA PRO A 400 4.38 -11.11 10.01
C PRO A 400 5.06 -12.21 10.81
N GLN A 401 4.28 -13.03 11.51
CA GLN A 401 4.80 -14.22 12.20
C GLN A 401 4.80 -15.46 11.27
N ALA A 402 4.39 -15.31 10.01
CA ALA A 402 4.27 -16.36 8.99
C ALA A 402 5.24 -16.18 7.82
N ALA A 403 5.34 -17.24 7.02
CA ALA A 403 5.95 -17.19 5.69
C ALA A 403 4.96 -16.82 4.56
N ASP A 404 3.65 -16.70 4.86
CA ASP A 404 2.61 -16.36 3.88
C ASP A 404 1.30 -15.87 4.53
N LEU A 405 0.51 -15.13 3.74
CA LEU A 405 -0.80 -14.58 4.09
C LEU A 405 -1.81 -15.66 4.54
N ALA A 406 -1.83 -16.82 3.90
CA ALA A 406 -2.79 -17.88 4.23
C ALA A 406 -2.54 -18.47 5.62
N ASN A 407 -1.29 -18.49 6.08
CA ASN A 407 -0.86 -18.86 7.42
C ASN A 407 -1.08 -17.72 8.42
N GLU A 408 -0.78 -16.46 8.07
CA GLU A 408 -0.93 -15.33 9.00
C GLU A 408 -2.38 -14.96 9.27
N LYS A 409 -3.24 -15.01 8.25
CA LYS A 409 -4.70 -14.89 8.42
C LYS A 409 -5.24 -15.87 9.46
N ARG A 410 -4.76 -17.12 9.49
CA ARG A 410 -5.21 -18.10 10.51
C ARG A 410 -4.76 -17.70 11.91
N ARG A 411 -3.53 -17.17 12.05
CA ARG A 411 -3.03 -16.62 13.31
C ARG A 411 -3.87 -15.44 13.80
N ASN A 412 -4.15 -14.47 12.92
CA ASN A 412 -5.00 -13.32 13.23
C ASN A 412 -6.43 -13.75 13.60
N ARG A 413 -7.02 -14.72 12.89
CA ARG A 413 -8.31 -15.33 13.22
C ARG A 413 -8.31 -15.99 14.60
N ASP A 414 -7.25 -16.73 14.96
CA ASP A 414 -7.14 -17.40 16.26
C ASP A 414 -6.87 -16.41 17.42
N LEU A 415 -6.17 -15.30 17.16
CA LEU A 415 -6.04 -14.17 18.11
C LEU A 415 -7.40 -13.49 18.35
N VAL A 416 -8.15 -13.17 17.29
CA VAL A 416 -9.49 -12.58 17.37
C VAL A 416 -10.46 -13.53 18.10
N ASP A 417 -10.44 -14.83 17.80
CA ASP A 417 -11.28 -15.84 18.47
C ASP A 417 -10.92 -15.99 19.95
N GLY A 418 -9.62 -16.09 20.27
CA GLY A 418 -9.12 -16.15 21.65
C GLY A 418 -9.54 -14.94 22.50
N VAL A 419 -9.72 -13.77 21.90
CA VAL A 419 -10.28 -12.57 22.56
C VAL A 419 -11.80 -12.59 22.59
N SER A 420 -12.48 -12.97 21.51
CA SER A 420 -13.87 -12.55 21.25
C SER A 420 -14.91 -13.67 21.20
N GLY A 421 -14.49 -14.93 20.97
CA GLY A 421 -15.36 -16.08 20.75
C GLY A 421 -16.14 -15.93 19.45
N LEU A 422 -15.50 -16.27 18.33
CA LEU A 422 -16.06 -16.09 16.99
C LEU A 422 -17.09 -17.16 16.63
N SER A 423 -18.01 -16.76 15.75
CA SER A 423 -19.06 -17.59 15.18
C SER A 423 -19.51 -17.01 13.83
N ASN A 424 -20.12 -17.82 12.98
CA ASN A 424 -20.63 -17.40 11.65
C ASN A 424 -19.58 -16.73 10.75
N GLU A 425 -18.31 -17.15 10.84
CA GLU A 425 -17.21 -16.66 10.02
C GLU A 425 -17.50 -16.86 8.51
N GLN A 426 -17.35 -15.78 7.73
CA GLN A 426 -17.32 -15.80 6.28
C GLN A 426 -16.07 -15.07 5.79
N ASP A 427 -15.30 -15.74 4.92
CA ASP A 427 -14.05 -15.21 4.36
C ASP A 427 -14.23 -14.81 2.89
N ARG A 428 -13.54 -13.75 2.49
CA ARG A 428 -13.40 -13.31 1.10
C ARG A 428 -11.95 -12.88 0.88
N ALA A 429 -11.29 -13.44 -0.13
CA ALA A 429 -10.02 -12.86 -0.59
C ALA A 429 -10.30 -11.46 -1.15
N LEU A 430 -9.42 -10.52 -0.87
CA LEU A 430 -9.40 -9.18 -1.44
C LEU A 430 -8.02 -8.93 -2.08
N ILE A 431 -7.97 -7.94 -2.95
CA ILE A 431 -6.73 -7.26 -3.30
C ILE A 431 -7.02 -5.78 -3.04
N THR A 432 -6.11 -5.08 -2.39
CA THR A 432 -6.25 -3.64 -2.13
C THR A 432 -6.08 -2.84 -3.43
N TRP A 433 -6.36 -1.54 -3.40
CA TRP A 433 -6.32 -0.71 -4.62
C TRP A 433 -4.90 -0.63 -5.22
N ASP A 434 -3.90 -0.59 -4.33
CA ASP A 434 -2.45 -0.66 -4.51
C ASP A 434 -1.93 -2.10 -4.74
N GLY A 435 -2.81 -3.06 -5.01
CA GLY A 435 -2.43 -4.39 -5.53
C GLY A 435 -2.01 -5.45 -4.52
N PHE A 436 -1.93 -5.14 -3.22
CA PHE A 436 -1.54 -6.12 -2.20
C PHE A 436 -2.63 -7.15 -1.88
N GLU A 437 -2.26 -8.42 -1.75
CA GLU A 437 -3.21 -9.47 -1.38
C GLU A 437 -3.68 -9.34 0.08
N GLY A 438 -4.97 -9.62 0.30
CA GLY A 438 -5.52 -9.70 1.65
C GLY A 438 -6.69 -10.68 1.77
N VAL A 439 -7.17 -10.86 3.00
CA VAL A 439 -8.39 -11.63 3.28
C VAL A 439 -9.27 -10.89 4.28
N PHE A 440 -10.50 -10.64 3.86
CA PHE A 440 -11.57 -10.00 4.61
C PHE A 440 -12.46 -11.06 5.25
N THR A 441 -12.68 -10.96 6.55
CA THR A 441 -13.46 -11.90 7.36
C THR A 441 -14.57 -11.14 8.09
N THR A 442 -15.82 -11.55 7.89
CA THR A 442 -16.95 -11.10 8.71
C THR A 442 -17.39 -12.21 9.67
N ALA A 443 -17.63 -11.88 10.94
CA ALA A 443 -18.01 -12.84 11.96
C ALA A 443 -18.88 -12.20 13.07
N ALA A 444 -19.44 -13.03 13.95
CA ALA A 444 -20.16 -12.60 15.15
C ALA A 444 -19.41 -13.02 16.42
N ALA A 445 -19.20 -12.07 17.33
CA ALA A 445 -18.49 -12.26 18.60
C ALA A 445 -19.44 -12.08 19.81
N GLN A 446 -19.27 -12.88 20.87
CA GLN A 446 -20.14 -12.83 22.05
C GLN A 446 -19.37 -12.51 23.35
N ARG A 447 -19.34 -11.22 23.73
CA ARG A 447 -18.66 -10.75 24.97
C ARG A 447 -19.65 -10.17 25.99
N ASN A 448 -19.70 -10.80 27.16
CA ASN A 448 -20.58 -10.39 28.26
C ASN A 448 -19.98 -9.24 29.07
N GLY A 449 -20.68 -8.11 29.15
CA GLY A 449 -20.33 -7.00 30.05
C GLY A 449 -19.19 -6.09 29.56
N VAL A 450 -18.92 -6.09 28.25
CA VAL A 450 -17.87 -5.30 27.58
C VAL A 450 -18.54 -4.35 26.58
N THR A 451 -17.98 -3.17 26.36
CA THR A 451 -18.39 -2.20 25.32
C THR A 451 -17.75 -2.48 23.96
N ALA A 452 -18.22 -1.82 22.89
CA ALA A 452 -17.56 -1.89 21.59
C ALA A 452 -16.11 -1.37 21.66
N SER A 453 -15.88 -0.28 22.40
CA SER A 453 -14.57 0.35 22.56
C SER A 453 -13.58 -0.55 23.32
N GLU A 454 -14.01 -1.13 24.45
CA GLU A 454 -13.17 -2.08 25.21
C GLU A 454 -12.88 -3.37 24.42
N LEU A 455 -13.83 -3.85 23.60
CA LEU A 455 -13.60 -5.01 22.73
C LEU A 455 -12.67 -4.68 21.56
N GLY A 456 -12.86 -3.54 20.90
CA GLY A 456 -11.96 -3.03 19.86
C GLY A 456 -10.53 -2.83 20.35
N ALA A 457 -10.35 -2.22 21.53
CA ALA A 457 -9.06 -2.10 22.18
C ALA A 457 -8.42 -3.46 22.52
N SER A 458 -9.23 -4.44 22.98
CA SER A 458 -8.77 -5.81 23.23
C SER A 458 -8.33 -6.53 21.96
N LEU A 459 -9.01 -6.29 20.84
CA LEU A 459 -8.72 -6.88 19.53
C LEU A 459 -7.47 -6.24 18.90
N ALA A 460 -7.40 -4.91 18.87
CA ALA A 460 -6.22 -4.18 18.39
C ALA A 460 -4.95 -4.55 19.17
N GLY A 461 -5.03 -4.64 20.51
CA GLY A 461 -3.92 -5.07 21.35
C GLY A 461 -3.48 -6.52 21.13
N ALA A 462 -4.42 -7.43 20.82
CA ALA A 462 -4.09 -8.81 20.49
C ALA A 462 -3.53 -8.97 19.08
N LEU A 463 -4.01 -8.17 18.11
CA LEU A 463 -3.60 -8.24 16.70
C LEU A 463 -2.28 -7.51 16.42
N ALA A 464 -1.98 -6.42 17.14
CA ALA A 464 -0.67 -5.77 17.06
C ALA A 464 0.45 -6.59 17.72
N GLU A 465 0.09 -7.58 18.55
CA GLU A 465 0.97 -8.46 19.36
C GLU A 465 1.95 -7.75 20.32
N ALA A 466 2.02 -6.41 20.29
CA ALA A 466 2.91 -5.52 21.04
C ALA A 466 2.52 -5.28 22.52
N GLY A 467 1.82 -6.23 23.15
CA GLY A 467 1.49 -6.19 24.57
C GLY A 467 0.46 -5.13 24.97
N ALA A 468 0.77 -4.34 26.01
CA ALA A 468 -0.16 -3.39 26.61
C ALA A 468 -0.12 -2.02 25.91
N LEU A 469 -0.94 -1.85 24.87
CA LEU A 469 -1.02 -0.61 24.11
C LEU A 469 -1.56 0.57 24.94
N THR A 470 -0.98 1.75 24.72
CA THR A 470 -1.51 3.03 25.19
C THR A 470 -2.28 3.76 24.06
N GLY A 471 -3.02 4.81 24.39
CA GLY A 471 -3.85 5.56 23.44
C GLY A 471 -5.22 4.97 23.12
N ALA A 472 -5.54 3.76 23.58
CA ALA A 472 -6.81 3.08 23.27
C ALA A 472 -8.07 3.83 23.75
N ILE A 473 -9.04 4.00 22.85
CA ILE A 473 -10.34 4.63 23.13
C ILE A 473 -11.14 3.73 24.10
N THR A 474 -11.44 4.24 25.29
CA THR A 474 -12.11 3.48 26.36
C THR A 474 -13.29 4.26 26.95
N GLY A 475 -14.48 3.65 26.94
CA GLY A 475 -15.68 4.29 27.50
C GLY A 475 -17.00 3.67 27.02
N GLY A 476 -18.04 3.83 27.84
CA GLY A 476 -19.40 3.34 27.58
C GLY A 476 -20.00 2.60 28.79
N SER A 477 -21.31 2.32 28.76
CA SER A 477 -21.98 1.54 29.81
C SER A 477 -22.38 0.16 29.30
N GLY A 478 -21.56 -0.85 29.59
CA GLY A 478 -21.72 -2.21 29.08
C GLY A 478 -23.00 -2.92 29.55
N THR A 479 -23.81 -3.38 28.59
CA THR A 479 -24.79 -4.45 28.77
C THR A 479 -24.37 -5.64 27.90
N PRO A 480 -24.43 -6.89 28.39
CA PRO A 480 -24.12 -8.08 27.58
C PRO A 480 -24.86 -8.06 26.24
N ARG A 481 -24.11 -8.22 25.15
CA ARG A 481 -24.60 -8.16 23.77
C ARG A 481 -23.68 -8.97 22.85
N THR A 482 -24.22 -9.42 21.73
CA THR A 482 -23.43 -9.92 20.60
C THR A 482 -22.93 -8.72 19.79
N PHE A 483 -21.76 -8.86 19.17
CA PHE A 483 -21.18 -7.89 18.25
C PHE A 483 -21.02 -8.52 16.87
N SER A 484 -21.24 -7.74 15.82
CA SER A 484 -20.77 -8.06 14.47
C SER A 484 -19.38 -7.46 14.33
N VAL A 485 -18.43 -8.27 13.86
CA VAL A 485 -17.03 -7.90 13.65
C VAL A 485 -16.69 -8.14 12.19
N ALA A 486 -16.04 -7.16 11.58
CA ALA A 486 -15.48 -7.23 10.24
C ALA A 486 -13.99 -6.90 10.36
N PHE A 487 -13.10 -7.73 9.84
CA PHE A 487 -11.67 -7.46 9.86
C PHE A 487 -10.97 -8.03 8.64
N GLU A 488 -9.87 -7.41 8.23
CA GLU A 488 -9.07 -7.83 7.10
C GLU A 488 -7.60 -7.92 7.48
N THR A 489 -6.90 -8.91 6.93
CA THR A 489 -5.45 -9.04 7.00
C THR A 489 -4.90 -8.75 5.62
N ILE A 490 -4.07 -7.71 5.50
CA ILE A 490 -3.44 -7.26 4.25
C ILE A 490 -1.95 -7.57 4.36
N TRP A 491 -1.38 -8.21 3.34
CA TRP A 491 0.03 -8.53 3.27
C TRP A 491 0.76 -7.47 2.45
N ARG A 492 1.33 -6.46 3.13
CA ARG A 492 2.13 -5.41 2.47
C ARG A 492 3.46 -6.00 1.98
N THR A 493 4.39 -6.24 2.89
CA THR A 493 5.74 -6.74 2.56
C THR A 493 6.03 -8.03 3.34
N PRO A 494 7.10 -8.77 3.00
CA PRO A 494 7.56 -9.89 3.84
C PRO A 494 7.87 -9.49 5.30
N GLN A 495 8.09 -8.20 5.56
CA GLN A 495 8.32 -7.64 6.90
C GLN A 495 7.09 -6.94 7.52
N ARG A 496 6.00 -6.67 6.77
CA ARG A 496 4.87 -5.85 7.23
C ARG A 496 3.50 -6.42 6.84
N VAL A 497 2.64 -6.65 7.84
CA VAL A 497 1.21 -6.98 7.68
C VAL A 497 0.36 -5.94 8.39
N ILE A 498 -0.69 -5.46 7.71
CA ILE A 498 -1.69 -4.57 8.28
C ILE A 498 -2.95 -5.38 8.63
N VAL A 499 -3.55 -5.08 9.77
CA VAL A 499 -4.85 -5.64 10.17
C VAL A 499 -5.83 -4.51 10.47
N VAL A 500 -6.80 -4.31 9.59
CA VAL A 500 -7.90 -3.36 9.78
C VAL A 500 -9.09 -4.11 10.37
N GLY A 501 -9.79 -3.52 11.33
CA GLY A 501 -10.94 -4.13 11.98
C GLY A 501 -11.99 -3.11 12.40
N ALA A 502 -13.26 -3.47 12.27
CA ALA A 502 -14.41 -2.67 12.68
C ALA A 502 -15.47 -3.56 13.35
N LEU A 503 -16.17 -3.04 14.36
CA LEU A 503 -17.23 -3.75 15.06
C LEU A 503 -18.39 -2.85 15.50
N ALA A 504 -19.58 -3.46 15.56
CA ALA A 504 -20.83 -2.84 16.02
C ALA A 504 -21.67 -3.83 16.85
N ALA A 505 -22.64 -3.35 17.61
CA ALA A 505 -23.56 -4.21 18.36
C ALA A 505 -24.59 -4.89 17.44
N ALA A 506 -24.95 -6.15 17.71
CA ALA A 506 -25.86 -6.92 16.85
C ALA A 506 -27.22 -6.24 16.50
N PRO A 507 -27.92 -5.51 17.40
CA PRO A 507 -29.16 -4.82 17.03
C PRO A 507 -28.95 -3.47 16.31
N THR A 508 -27.71 -2.99 16.17
CA THR A 508 -27.36 -1.86 15.27
C THR A 508 -26.72 -2.34 13.97
N ALA A 509 -26.13 -3.54 13.96
CA ALA A 509 -25.43 -4.12 12.82
C ALA A 509 -26.24 -4.07 11.51
N ASP A 510 -27.52 -4.46 11.51
CA ASP A 510 -28.36 -4.43 10.29
C ASP A 510 -28.45 -3.05 9.62
N ALA A 511 -28.27 -1.97 10.38
CA ALA A 511 -28.21 -0.60 9.89
C ALA A 511 -26.77 -0.08 9.68
N THR A 512 -25.77 -0.67 10.36
CA THR A 512 -24.37 -0.23 10.34
C THR A 512 -23.43 -1.14 9.55
N ILE A 513 -23.89 -2.22 8.92
CA ILE A 513 -23.07 -3.11 8.06
C ILE A 513 -22.37 -2.31 6.94
N ILE A 514 -23.06 -1.34 6.33
CA ILE A 514 -22.45 -0.44 5.34
C ILE A 514 -21.35 0.38 6.03
N ALA A 515 -21.63 1.00 7.18
CA ALA A 515 -20.66 1.79 7.94
C ALA A 515 -19.47 0.99 8.50
N LEU A 516 -19.61 -0.33 8.68
CA LEU A 516 -18.49 -1.23 8.99
C LEU A 516 -17.63 -1.44 7.74
N GLN A 517 -18.27 -1.76 6.61
CA GLN A 517 -17.56 -2.08 5.37
C GLN A 517 -16.92 -0.84 4.73
N ASP A 518 -17.52 0.34 4.84
CA ASP A 518 -16.99 1.67 4.46
C ASP A 518 -15.52 1.92 4.89
N VAL A 519 -15.03 1.21 5.93
CA VAL A 519 -13.70 1.38 6.54
C VAL A 519 -12.90 0.06 6.70
N SER A 520 -13.45 -1.09 6.30
CA SER A 520 -12.83 -2.42 6.54
C SER A 520 -12.98 -3.37 5.35
N ASN A 521 -13.01 -2.85 4.13
CA ASN A 521 -13.19 -3.61 2.89
C ASN A 521 -12.04 -3.38 1.88
N GLY A 522 -10.88 -2.95 2.36
CA GLY A 522 -9.70 -2.62 1.56
C GLY A 522 -9.75 -1.27 0.83
N THR A 523 -10.85 -0.53 0.89
CA THR A 523 -10.97 0.78 0.20
C THR A 523 -10.70 2.00 1.06
N GLY A 524 -10.82 1.87 2.39
CA GLY A 524 -10.60 2.97 3.33
C GLY A 524 -9.14 3.14 3.76
N ILE A 525 -8.21 2.38 3.18
CA ILE A 525 -6.80 2.30 3.59
C ILE A 525 -5.84 2.35 2.39
N ALA A 526 -4.71 3.01 2.60
CA ALA A 526 -3.59 3.17 1.69
C ALA A 526 -2.24 3.23 2.48
N GLN A 527 -1.11 3.35 1.80
CA GLN A 527 0.23 3.57 2.39
C GLN A 527 0.34 4.98 2.98
N PHE A 528 1.43 5.29 3.69
CA PHE A 528 1.61 6.59 4.36
C PHE A 528 1.63 7.80 3.39
N SER A 529 2.32 7.63 2.27
CA SER A 529 2.48 8.60 1.17
C SER A 529 1.15 9.03 0.55
N ASP A 530 0.27 8.06 0.32
CA ASP A 530 -0.85 8.19 -0.61
C ASP A 530 -1.86 9.31 -0.32
N PHE A 531 -2.38 9.87 -1.39
CA PHE A 531 -3.36 10.97 -1.41
C PHE A 531 -4.62 10.56 -2.18
N THR A 532 -5.60 11.47 -2.32
CA THR A 532 -6.91 11.12 -2.88
C THR A 532 -7.30 12.01 -4.05
N GLY A 533 -7.20 11.47 -5.27
CA GLY A 533 -7.82 12.04 -6.45
C GLY A 533 -9.34 11.86 -6.47
N LEU A 534 -9.95 12.36 -7.53
CA LEU A 534 -11.37 12.22 -7.82
C LEU A 534 -11.62 11.07 -8.81
N GLY A 535 -12.86 10.92 -9.23
CA GLY A 535 -13.28 9.91 -10.18
C GLY A 535 -14.78 9.96 -10.38
N CYS A 536 -15.22 10.14 -11.63
CA CYS A 536 -16.63 10.18 -12.01
C CYS A 536 -16.89 9.18 -13.14
N ASP A 537 -17.67 8.12 -12.90
CA ASP A 537 -18.04 7.18 -13.96
C ASP A 537 -19.38 7.57 -14.61
N PRO A 538 -19.40 7.99 -15.89
CA PRO A 538 -20.61 8.08 -16.70
C PRO A 538 -21.06 6.69 -17.17
N ILE A 539 -22.05 6.11 -16.49
CA ILE A 539 -22.53 4.74 -16.77
C ILE A 539 -23.92 4.74 -17.40
N THR A 540 -24.10 3.99 -18.50
CA THR A 540 -25.42 3.63 -19.03
C THR A 540 -25.82 2.22 -18.56
N THR A 541 -27.02 2.06 -17.97
CA THR A 541 -27.47 0.73 -17.52
C THR A 541 -27.68 -0.26 -18.70
N PRO A 542 -27.16 -1.50 -18.59
CA PRO A 542 -27.35 -2.50 -19.63
C PRO A 542 -28.82 -2.84 -19.92
N PRO A 543 -29.19 -3.08 -21.19
CA PRO A 543 -30.53 -3.52 -21.55
C PRO A 543 -30.82 -4.92 -20.97
N GLY A 544 -31.68 -4.99 -19.96
CA GLY A 544 -32.06 -6.23 -19.28
C GLY A 544 -31.64 -6.34 -17.80
N ASN A 545 -31.09 -5.28 -17.19
CA ASN A 545 -30.77 -5.20 -15.76
C ASN A 545 -31.99 -5.32 -14.79
N ASP A 546 -33.19 -5.54 -15.33
CA ASP A 546 -34.42 -5.89 -14.61
C ASP A 546 -34.74 -7.40 -14.63
N VAL A 547 -34.01 -8.22 -15.39
CA VAL A 547 -34.35 -9.61 -15.70
C VAL A 547 -33.63 -10.59 -14.77
N LEU A 548 -34.38 -11.25 -13.87
CA LEU A 548 -33.84 -12.21 -12.90
C LEU A 548 -34.48 -13.60 -13.03
N ASP A 549 -33.70 -14.66 -13.24
CA ASP A 549 -34.19 -16.05 -13.23
C ASP A 549 -33.53 -16.85 -12.10
N LEU A 550 -34.34 -17.45 -11.22
CA LEU A 550 -33.86 -18.24 -10.07
C LEU A 550 -34.11 -19.73 -10.29
N LEU A 551 -33.12 -20.56 -10.00
CA LEU A 551 -33.19 -22.02 -10.00
C LEU A 551 -32.89 -22.56 -8.60
N TRP A 552 -33.88 -23.21 -7.98
CA TRP A 552 -33.70 -23.90 -6.71
C TRP A 552 -33.35 -25.37 -6.93
N VAL A 553 -32.34 -25.85 -6.21
CA VAL A 553 -31.84 -27.23 -6.21
C VAL A 553 -31.97 -27.75 -4.79
N VAL A 554 -33.13 -28.34 -4.50
CA VAL A 554 -33.56 -28.70 -3.14
C VAL A 554 -33.49 -30.20 -2.97
N ASP A 555 -32.88 -30.65 -1.87
CA ASP A 555 -32.90 -32.06 -1.52
C ASP A 555 -34.32 -32.57 -1.25
N ASN A 556 -34.58 -33.77 -1.77
CA ASN A 556 -35.83 -34.48 -1.72
C ASN A 556 -35.74 -35.83 -1.02
N SER A 557 -34.72 -36.04 -0.18
CA SER A 557 -34.60 -37.19 0.71
C SER A 557 -35.71 -37.22 1.78
N CYS A 558 -35.61 -38.17 2.71
CA CYS A 558 -36.57 -38.33 3.81
C CYS A 558 -36.27 -37.44 5.03
N SER A 559 -35.03 -36.94 5.23
CA SER A 559 -34.69 -36.13 6.41
C SER A 559 -35.32 -34.74 6.31
N MET A 560 -35.14 -34.08 5.16
CA MET A 560 -35.57 -32.73 4.78
C MET A 560 -37.10 -32.46 4.79
N SER A 561 -37.89 -33.28 5.46
CA SER A 561 -39.36 -33.24 5.45
C SER A 561 -39.98 -32.10 6.27
N GLU A 562 -39.32 -31.62 7.33
CA GLU A 562 -39.76 -30.44 8.08
C GLU A 562 -39.19 -29.15 7.45
N GLU A 563 -38.01 -29.29 6.85
CA GLU A 563 -37.20 -28.27 6.19
C GLU A 563 -37.83 -27.83 4.87
N GLN A 564 -38.30 -28.77 4.03
CA GLN A 564 -39.10 -28.46 2.84
C GLN A 564 -40.41 -27.73 3.19
N ALA A 565 -41.05 -28.07 4.31
CA ALA A 565 -42.23 -27.35 4.76
C ALA A 565 -41.89 -25.91 5.20
N ALA A 566 -40.72 -25.70 5.81
CA ALA A 566 -40.19 -24.37 6.08
C ALA A 566 -39.85 -23.60 4.79
N VAL A 567 -39.31 -24.25 3.75
CA VAL A 567 -39.03 -23.66 2.42
C VAL A 567 -40.31 -23.32 1.66
N ALA A 568 -41.35 -24.16 1.74
CA ALA A 568 -42.66 -23.85 1.18
C ALA A 568 -43.27 -22.59 1.82
N ALA A 569 -43.06 -22.39 3.12
CA ALA A 569 -43.46 -21.18 3.85
C ALA A 569 -42.57 -19.97 3.53
N ALA A 570 -41.24 -20.12 3.55
CA ALA A 570 -40.28 -19.05 3.27
C ALA A 570 -40.33 -18.57 1.81
N GLY A 571 -40.62 -19.46 0.87
CA GLY A 571 -40.83 -19.10 -0.54
C GLY A 571 -42.05 -18.23 -0.80
N ASN A 572 -43.04 -18.22 0.12
CA ASN A 572 -44.08 -17.19 0.08
C ASN A 572 -43.50 -15.80 0.43
N ALA A 573 -42.61 -15.71 1.43
CA ALA A 573 -41.90 -14.46 1.72
C ALA A 573 -41.00 -14.02 0.55
N MET A 574 -40.33 -14.96 -0.12
CA MET A 574 -39.59 -14.71 -1.37
C MET A 574 -40.48 -14.07 -2.43
N VAL A 575 -41.64 -14.68 -2.72
CA VAL A 575 -42.57 -14.17 -3.73
C VAL A 575 -43.14 -12.81 -3.34
N GLN A 576 -43.45 -12.57 -2.07
CA GLN A 576 -43.90 -11.23 -1.62
C GLN A 576 -42.79 -10.18 -1.80
N LEU A 577 -41.54 -10.47 -1.36
CA LEU A 577 -40.41 -9.55 -1.49
C LEU A 577 -40.12 -9.22 -2.96
N LEU A 578 -39.96 -10.24 -3.82
CA LEU A 578 -39.76 -10.05 -5.26
C LEU A 578 -40.92 -9.26 -5.91
N SER A 579 -42.16 -9.44 -5.44
CA SER A 579 -43.33 -8.68 -5.90
C SER A 579 -43.38 -7.22 -5.42
N THR A 580 -42.48 -6.79 -4.53
CA THR A 580 -42.29 -5.36 -4.16
C THR A 580 -41.18 -4.67 -4.96
N THR A 581 -40.45 -5.41 -5.80
CA THR A 581 -39.37 -4.86 -6.63
C THR A 581 -39.83 -4.64 -8.07
N ASN A 582 -39.12 -3.79 -8.81
CA ASN A 582 -39.30 -3.62 -10.26
C ASN A 582 -38.71 -4.79 -11.10
N LEU A 583 -38.26 -5.89 -10.47
CA LEU A 583 -37.67 -7.02 -11.19
C LEU A 583 -38.71 -7.79 -12.01
N SER A 584 -38.34 -8.08 -13.26
CA SER A 584 -38.98 -9.06 -14.11
C SER A 584 -38.45 -10.46 -13.74
N TRP A 585 -39.01 -11.11 -12.71
CA TRP A 585 -38.46 -12.34 -12.12
C TRP A 585 -39.19 -13.66 -12.50
N ARG A 586 -38.50 -14.81 -12.38
CA ARG A 586 -39.05 -16.18 -12.45
C ARG A 586 -38.39 -17.14 -11.44
N LEU A 587 -39.12 -18.17 -11.01
CA LEU A 587 -38.62 -19.25 -10.14
C LEU A 587 -38.77 -20.62 -10.83
N ALA A 588 -37.72 -21.44 -10.85
CA ALA A 588 -37.75 -22.87 -11.16
C ALA A 588 -37.24 -23.72 -9.98
N LEU A 589 -37.58 -25.01 -9.99
CA LEU A 589 -37.22 -25.96 -8.94
C LEU A 589 -36.76 -27.31 -9.53
N THR A 590 -35.70 -27.87 -8.96
CA THR A 590 -35.19 -29.23 -9.19
C THR A 590 -34.78 -29.90 -7.87
N THR A 591 -34.59 -31.20 -7.97
CA THR A 591 -34.08 -32.17 -6.97
C THR A 591 -32.53 -32.26 -7.00
N THR A 592 -31.94 -32.83 -5.95
CA THR A 592 -30.54 -33.34 -5.85
C THR A 592 -30.31 -34.71 -6.53
N ASP A 593 -31.38 -35.46 -6.85
CA ASP A 593 -31.36 -36.84 -7.37
C ASP A 593 -30.77 -36.96 -8.79
N GLN A 594 -30.06 -38.06 -9.01
CA GLN A 594 -29.73 -38.58 -10.35
C GLN A 594 -30.42 -39.90 -10.63
N LEU A 595 -31.03 -40.03 -11.81
CA LEU A 595 -31.62 -41.27 -12.30
C LEU A 595 -30.86 -41.80 -13.53
N ASN A 596 -29.99 -42.78 -13.30
CA ASN A 596 -29.18 -43.45 -14.33
C ASN A 596 -28.30 -42.52 -15.19
N GLY A 597 -27.73 -41.45 -14.60
CA GLY A 597 -26.79 -40.56 -15.29
C GLY A 597 -27.41 -39.70 -16.39
N SER A 598 -28.72 -39.43 -16.30
CA SER A 598 -29.43 -38.47 -17.15
C SER A 598 -30.41 -37.68 -16.30
N ILE A 599 -30.41 -36.36 -16.45
CA ILE A 599 -31.50 -35.52 -15.91
C ILE A 599 -32.81 -36.06 -16.48
N THR A 600 -33.79 -36.34 -15.63
CA THR A 600 -35.12 -36.73 -16.13
C THR A 600 -35.93 -35.50 -16.50
N SER A 601 -36.95 -35.65 -17.34
CA SER A 601 -37.96 -34.63 -17.58
C SER A 601 -38.94 -34.42 -16.39
N ARG A 602 -38.45 -34.64 -15.16
CA ARG A 602 -39.01 -34.14 -13.89
C ARG A 602 -38.07 -33.14 -13.21
N GLY A 603 -36.78 -33.12 -13.55
CA GLY A 603 -35.72 -32.32 -12.92
C GLY A 603 -35.63 -30.86 -13.38
N VAL A 604 -36.72 -30.32 -13.94
CA VAL A 604 -37.02 -28.89 -13.87
C VAL A 604 -38.55 -28.81 -13.85
N ASN A 605 -39.14 -28.47 -12.71
CA ASN A 605 -40.49 -27.93 -12.70
C ASN A 605 -40.41 -26.55 -13.39
N GLY A 606 -40.80 -26.51 -14.66
CA GLY A 606 -40.54 -25.41 -15.59
C GLY A 606 -40.95 -24.05 -15.02
N PHE A 607 -40.14 -23.01 -15.31
CA PHE A 607 -40.19 -21.72 -14.63
C PHE A 607 -41.62 -21.22 -14.43
N THR A 608 -41.94 -20.94 -13.17
CA THR A 608 -43.19 -20.29 -12.77
C THR A 608 -43.40 -19.03 -13.63
N PRO A 609 -44.60 -18.84 -14.23
CA PRO A 609 -44.82 -17.71 -15.11
C PRO A 609 -44.55 -16.37 -14.42
N SER A 610 -43.66 -15.57 -15.01
CA SER A 610 -43.26 -14.26 -14.50
C SER A 610 -44.46 -13.33 -14.22
N ALA A 611 -44.24 -12.36 -13.34
CA ALA A 611 -45.25 -11.46 -12.78
C ALA A 611 -45.96 -10.45 -13.74
N PRO A 612 -45.88 -10.56 -15.09
CA PRO A 612 -46.93 -10.00 -15.95
C PRO A 612 -48.19 -10.88 -16.10
N ARG A 613 -48.19 -12.13 -15.64
CA ARG A 613 -49.32 -13.09 -15.84
C ARG A 613 -49.91 -13.72 -14.58
N ALA A 614 -49.28 -13.52 -13.43
CA ALA A 614 -49.71 -14.06 -12.14
C ALA A 614 -49.60 -12.97 -11.07
N THR A 615 -50.58 -12.89 -10.16
CA THR A 615 -50.46 -12.12 -8.92
C THR A 615 -49.48 -12.80 -7.97
N ALA A 616 -48.93 -12.06 -7.00
CA ALA A 616 -48.07 -12.62 -5.95
C ALA A 616 -48.69 -13.87 -5.29
N GLU A 617 -49.98 -13.83 -4.93
CA GLU A 617 -50.67 -15.01 -4.39
C GLU A 617 -50.69 -16.22 -5.35
N GLN A 618 -50.78 -16.02 -6.67
CA GLN A 618 -50.76 -17.10 -7.65
C GLN A 618 -49.36 -17.71 -7.77
N ALA A 619 -48.31 -16.90 -7.71
CA ALA A 619 -46.93 -17.38 -7.66
C ALA A 619 -46.63 -18.13 -6.34
N SER A 620 -47.06 -17.62 -5.17
CA SER A 620 -46.92 -18.32 -3.89
C SER A 620 -47.62 -19.68 -3.88
N ARG A 621 -48.81 -19.78 -4.49
CA ARG A 621 -49.53 -21.05 -4.65
C ARG A 621 -48.84 -22.00 -5.63
N ALA A 622 -48.20 -21.49 -6.68
CA ALA A 622 -47.41 -22.30 -7.60
C ALA A 622 -46.11 -22.81 -6.95
N TRP A 623 -45.45 -21.99 -6.12
CA TRP A 623 -44.29 -22.39 -5.32
C TRP A 623 -44.61 -23.53 -4.36
N ALA A 624 -45.65 -23.37 -3.54
CA ALA A 624 -46.07 -24.40 -2.60
C ALA A 624 -46.39 -25.73 -3.31
N GLN A 625 -47.13 -25.70 -4.42
CA GLN A 625 -47.40 -26.89 -5.22
C GLN A 625 -46.12 -27.51 -5.83
N ALA A 626 -45.13 -26.71 -6.23
CA ALA A 626 -43.89 -27.23 -6.78
C ALA A 626 -43.04 -27.96 -5.74
N VAL A 627 -43.07 -27.53 -4.47
CA VAL A 627 -42.44 -28.24 -3.33
C VAL A 627 -43.24 -29.49 -2.95
N ASP A 628 -44.57 -29.41 -2.89
CA ASP A 628 -45.45 -30.59 -2.69
C ASP A 628 -45.26 -31.66 -3.79
N ASP A 629 -45.02 -31.24 -5.04
CA ASP A 629 -44.78 -32.12 -6.19
C ASP A 629 -43.34 -32.68 -6.25
N LEU A 630 -42.39 -32.04 -5.57
CA LEU A 630 -41.01 -32.53 -5.35
C LEU A 630 -41.00 -33.65 -4.30
N GLY A 631 -41.54 -33.33 -3.12
CA GLY A 631 -41.71 -34.25 -1.99
C GLY A 631 -40.41 -34.78 -1.37
N THR A 632 -40.55 -35.79 -0.52
CA THR A 632 -39.49 -36.34 0.35
C THR A 632 -39.24 -37.83 0.06
N GLY A 633 -39.09 -38.16 -1.23
CA GLY A 633 -39.08 -39.55 -1.73
C GLY A 633 -37.87 -39.92 -2.59
N GLY A 634 -36.79 -39.13 -2.51
CA GLY A 634 -35.55 -39.26 -3.26
C GLY A 634 -34.55 -40.27 -2.69
N SER A 635 -33.32 -40.18 -3.20
CA SER A 635 -32.16 -40.94 -2.74
C SER A 635 -31.47 -40.27 -1.54
N GLY A 636 -30.51 -40.98 -0.92
CA GLY A 636 -29.46 -40.40 -0.08
C GLY A 636 -28.10 -40.30 -0.81
N GLU A 637 -28.09 -40.51 -2.14
CA GLU A 637 -26.94 -40.26 -3.01
C GLU A 637 -27.09 -38.91 -3.71
N GLU A 638 -27.18 -37.84 -2.92
CA GLU A 638 -27.47 -36.47 -3.37
C GLU A 638 -26.32 -35.84 -4.17
N GLN A 639 -26.59 -35.36 -5.37
CA GLN A 639 -25.57 -34.76 -6.26
C GLN A 639 -25.93 -33.33 -6.65
N GLY A 640 -26.38 -32.52 -5.68
CA GLY A 640 -26.91 -31.18 -5.89
C GLY A 640 -26.02 -30.24 -6.70
N LEU A 641 -24.69 -30.29 -6.53
CA LEU A 641 -23.76 -29.48 -7.31
C LEU A 641 -23.73 -29.89 -8.79
N VAL A 642 -23.73 -31.18 -9.10
CA VAL A 642 -23.75 -31.65 -10.51
C VAL A 642 -25.14 -31.55 -11.12
N VAL A 643 -26.20 -31.82 -10.36
CA VAL A 643 -27.58 -31.70 -10.87
C VAL A 643 -27.97 -30.24 -11.09
N GLY A 644 -27.61 -29.33 -10.18
CA GLY A 644 -27.82 -27.89 -10.37
C GLY A 644 -27.10 -27.36 -11.60
N LEU A 645 -25.81 -27.69 -11.76
CA LEU A 645 -24.99 -27.32 -12.92
C LEU A 645 -25.59 -27.87 -14.22
N ALA A 646 -26.03 -29.14 -14.23
CA ALA A 646 -26.59 -29.79 -15.40
C ALA A 646 -27.99 -29.24 -15.75
N ALA A 647 -28.81 -28.93 -14.75
CA ALA A 647 -30.11 -28.28 -14.92
C ALA A 647 -29.96 -26.85 -15.46
N ALA A 648 -29.02 -26.07 -14.93
CA ALA A 648 -28.73 -24.71 -15.39
C ALA A 648 -28.16 -24.69 -16.82
N ASN A 649 -27.20 -25.57 -17.14
CA ASN A 649 -26.75 -25.77 -18.53
C ASN A 649 -27.91 -26.21 -19.45
N GLY A 650 -28.78 -27.09 -18.96
CA GLY A 650 -29.99 -27.50 -19.67
C GLY A 650 -31.03 -26.37 -19.86
N ALA A 651 -31.03 -25.37 -18.98
CA ALA A 651 -31.91 -24.21 -19.00
C ALA A 651 -31.37 -23.02 -19.81
N LEU A 652 -30.12 -23.06 -20.31
CA LEU A 652 -29.53 -21.96 -21.11
C LEU A 652 -30.40 -21.58 -22.34
N PRO A 653 -30.42 -20.30 -22.75
CA PRO A 653 -31.22 -19.83 -23.88
C PRO A 653 -30.82 -20.53 -25.20
N ALA A 654 -31.76 -21.29 -25.78
CA ALA A 654 -31.52 -22.01 -27.03
C ALA A 654 -31.89 -21.22 -28.30
N THR A 655 -32.73 -20.18 -28.16
CA THR A 655 -33.25 -19.34 -29.25
C THR A 655 -33.69 -17.98 -28.71
N PRO A 656 -33.73 -16.90 -29.53
CA PRO A 656 -34.25 -15.59 -29.12
C PRO A 656 -35.75 -15.53 -28.79
N THR A 657 -36.51 -16.60 -29.04
CA THR A 657 -37.91 -16.71 -28.63
C THR A 657 -38.03 -17.29 -27.22
N GLU A 658 -38.79 -16.63 -26.34
CA GLU A 658 -39.02 -17.08 -24.97
C GLU A 658 -39.60 -18.51 -24.91
N ASP A 659 -38.86 -19.41 -24.27
CA ASP A 659 -39.33 -20.72 -23.83
C ASP A 659 -39.45 -20.71 -22.30
N PRO A 660 -40.63 -21.00 -21.71
CA PRO A 660 -40.83 -20.99 -20.26
C PRO A 660 -40.09 -22.13 -19.52
N THR A 661 -39.35 -22.99 -20.23
CA THR A 661 -38.44 -23.98 -19.63
C THR A 661 -36.97 -23.54 -19.64
N LYS A 662 -36.68 -22.32 -20.10
CA LYS A 662 -35.33 -21.74 -20.20
C LYS A 662 -35.17 -20.45 -19.40
N PHE A 663 -33.93 -20.15 -19.04
CA PHE A 663 -33.49 -18.80 -18.72
C PHE A 663 -33.78 -17.87 -19.90
N ARG A 664 -34.03 -16.60 -19.62
CA ARG A 664 -34.14 -15.55 -20.63
C ARG A 664 -32.76 -15.09 -21.09
N SER A 665 -32.67 -14.68 -22.35
CA SER A 665 -31.44 -14.09 -22.90
C SER A 665 -31.10 -12.82 -22.13
N GLY A 666 -29.89 -12.73 -21.58
CA GLY A 666 -29.47 -11.59 -20.75
C GLY A 666 -30.09 -11.55 -19.35
N ALA A 667 -30.73 -12.62 -18.87
CA ALA A 667 -31.11 -12.70 -17.46
C ALA A 667 -29.89 -12.85 -16.56
N SER A 668 -29.92 -12.26 -15.37
CA SER A 668 -29.05 -12.67 -14.28
C SER A 668 -29.62 -13.93 -13.62
N VAL A 669 -28.75 -14.88 -13.30
CA VAL A 669 -29.14 -16.21 -12.80
C VAL A 669 -28.71 -16.40 -11.35
N ILE A 670 -29.65 -16.85 -10.50
CA ILE A 670 -29.34 -17.34 -9.15
C ILE A 670 -29.57 -18.85 -9.12
N ILE A 671 -28.62 -19.60 -8.56
CA ILE A 671 -28.85 -21.01 -8.17
C ILE A 671 -28.83 -21.10 -6.65
N VAL A 672 -29.88 -21.68 -6.03
CA VAL A 672 -29.92 -21.93 -4.59
C VAL A 672 -29.83 -23.43 -4.35
N HIS A 673 -28.71 -23.89 -3.80
CA HIS A 673 -28.53 -25.27 -3.37
C HIS A 673 -29.01 -25.44 -1.93
N MET A 674 -29.77 -26.50 -1.65
CA MET A 674 -30.26 -26.80 -0.30
C MET A 674 -30.22 -28.29 0.02
N SER A 675 -29.52 -28.65 1.09
CA SER A 675 -29.24 -30.03 1.53
C SER A 675 -28.75 -30.03 2.99
N ASP A 676 -29.21 -30.96 3.82
CA ASP A 676 -28.65 -31.22 5.16
C ASP A 676 -27.35 -32.05 5.10
N GLU A 677 -27.12 -32.78 4.01
CA GLU A 677 -25.91 -33.56 3.74
C GLU A 677 -24.78 -32.81 2.98
N GLU A 678 -23.61 -33.46 2.86
CA GLU A 678 -22.51 -33.09 1.95
C GLU A 678 -22.71 -33.74 0.56
N ASP A 679 -22.38 -33.02 -0.51
CA ASP A 679 -22.59 -33.50 -1.89
C ASP A 679 -21.86 -34.83 -2.19
N PHE A 680 -22.58 -35.81 -2.72
CA PHE A 680 -22.10 -37.16 -2.97
C PHE A 680 -21.04 -37.25 -4.09
N THR A 681 -20.91 -36.24 -4.94
CA THR A 681 -19.86 -36.18 -5.98
C THR A 681 -18.49 -35.79 -5.41
N VAL A 682 -18.44 -35.16 -4.23
CA VAL A 682 -17.18 -34.93 -3.49
C VAL A 682 -16.87 -36.01 -2.45
N LYS A 683 -17.87 -36.74 -1.96
CA LYS A 683 -17.72 -38.01 -1.20
C LYS A 683 -16.96 -39.06 -2.04
N THR A 684 -16.47 -40.14 -1.42
CA THR A 684 -15.88 -41.29 -2.14
C THR A 684 -16.73 -42.54 -1.95
N ALA A 685 -16.72 -43.44 -2.94
CA ALA A 685 -17.60 -44.61 -3.02
C ALA A 685 -17.24 -45.77 -2.04
N ALA A 686 -16.68 -45.45 -0.88
CA ALA A 686 -16.20 -46.40 0.13
C ALA A 686 -16.83 -46.10 1.50
N GLY A 687 -18.15 -46.16 1.59
CA GLY A 687 -18.87 -46.16 2.88
C GLY A 687 -18.52 -47.43 3.67
N GLY A 688 -17.50 -47.33 4.53
CA GLY A 688 -16.89 -48.46 5.21
C GLY A 688 -16.13 -48.04 6.47
N ASN A 689 -16.77 -48.27 7.61
CA ASN A 689 -16.39 -47.82 8.94
C ASN A 689 -14.96 -48.29 9.34
N ASP A 690 -14.05 -47.36 9.63
CA ASP A 690 -12.89 -47.60 10.51
C ASP A 690 -12.41 -46.31 11.21
N ALA A 691 -11.84 -46.45 12.41
CA ALA A 691 -11.72 -45.41 13.42
C ALA A 691 -10.51 -44.47 13.23
N SER A 692 -10.35 -43.89 12.03
CA SER A 692 -9.18 -43.04 11.72
C SER A 692 -9.38 -41.93 10.67
N CYS A 693 -10.63 -41.66 10.25
CA CYS A 693 -11.03 -40.69 9.20
C CYS A 693 -10.02 -39.56 8.86
N PRO A 694 -9.15 -39.76 7.85
CA PRO A 694 -8.42 -38.69 7.19
C PRO A 694 -9.27 -38.13 6.05
N GLU A 695 -9.16 -36.83 5.75
CA GLU A 695 -9.93 -36.25 4.65
C GLU A 695 -9.62 -36.89 3.30
N ASN A 696 -10.68 -37.21 2.56
CA ASN A 696 -10.63 -37.92 1.29
C ASN A 696 -9.59 -37.30 0.33
N ALA A 697 -8.57 -38.08 -0.04
CA ALA A 697 -7.57 -37.63 -1.00
C ALA A 697 -8.23 -37.06 -2.27
N GLY A 698 -7.87 -35.82 -2.61
CA GLY A 698 -8.45 -35.08 -3.73
C GLY A 698 -9.89 -34.58 -3.53
N LYS A 699 -10.42 -34.46 -2.30
CA LYS A 699 -11.71 -33.76 -2.05
C LYS A 699 -11.67 -32.35 -2.63
N GLN A 700 -10.63 -31.58 -2.27
CA GLN A 700 -10.42 -30.23 -2.80
C GLN A 700 -10.37 -30.23 -4.33
N ALA A 701 -9.55 -31.07 -4.96
CA ALA A 701 -9.48 -31.19 -6.42
C ALA A 701 -10.81 -31.56 -7.11
N ARG A 702 -11.79 -32.16 -6.40
CA ARG A 702 -13.16 -32.37 -6.91
C ARG A 702 -14.02 -31.11 -6.76
N ILE A 703 -13.87 -30.36 -5.66
CA ILE A 703 -14.49 -29.05 -5.46
C ILE A 703 -13.96 -28.06 -6.51
N ASP A 704 -12.64 -27.97 -6.69
CA ASP A 704 -11.99 -27.09 -7.68
C ASP A 704 -12.47 -27.40 -9.12
N ALA A 705 -12.62 -28.69 -9.45
CA ALA A 705 -13.13 -29.12 -10.75
C ALA A 705 -14.62 -28.84 -10.96
N LEU A 706 -15.43 -28.78 -9.89
CA LEU A 706 -16.82 -28.32 -9.96
C LEU A 706 -16.88 -26.80 -10.08
N LEU A 707 -16.09 -26.07 -9.29
CA LEU A 707 -15.99 -24.62 -9.30
C LEU A 707 -15.63 -24.09 -10.70
N ALA A 708 -14.63 -24.69 -11.35
CA ALA A 708 -14.25 -24.32 -12.72
C ALA A 708 -15.40 -24.45 -13.73
N GLN A 709 -16.35 -25.38 -13.51
CA GLN A 709 -17.53 -25.53 -14.36
C GLN A 709 -18.63 -24.51 -14.04
N TYR A 710 -18.80 -24.12 -12.77
CA TYR A 710 -19.68 -23.02 -12.37
C TYR A 710 -19.17 -21.67 -12.90
N GLN A 711 -17.86 -21.42 -12.82
CA GLN A 711 -17.20 -20.23 -13.40
C GLN A 711 -17.35 -20.20 -14.93
N ALA A 712 -17.18 -21.33 -15.61
CA ALA A 712 -17.42 -21.42 -17.06
C ALA A 712 -18.89 -21.19 -17.45
N LEU A 713 -19.84 -21.44 -16.55
CA LEU A 713 -21.26 -21.12 -16.75
C LEU A 713 -21.57 -19.65 -16.43
N GLN A 714 -20.94 -19.07 -15.41
CA GLN A 714 -21.00 -17.65 -15.07
C GLN A 714 -20.47 -16.75 -16.19
N ALA A 715 -19.43 -17.19 -16.91
CA ALA A 715 -18.87 -16.52 -18.08
C ALA A 715 -19.68 -16.73 -19.39
N ASN A 716 -20.90 -17.27 -19.35
CA ASN A 716 -21.67 -17.57 -20.56
C ASN A 716 -22.41 -16.33 -21.09
N PRO A 717 -22.13 -15.85 -22.32
CA PRO A 717 -22.69 -14.60 -22.86
C PRO A 717 -24.19 -14.66 -23.21
N SER A 718 -24.86 -15.79 -22.93
CA SER A 718 -26.32 -15.92 -23.08
C SER A 718 -27.09 -15.37 -21.88
N ILE A 719 -26.42 -15.18 -20.74
CA ILE A 719 -26.95 -14.65 -19.48
C ILE A 719 -26.09 -13.45 -19.04
N ALA A 720 -26.63 -12.58 -18.18
CA ALA A 720 -25.90 -11.40 -17.69
C ALA A 720 -24.89 -11.74 -16.56
N GLY A 721 -25.05 -12.91 -15.93
CA GLY A 721 -24.17 -13.41 -14.88
C GLY A 721 -24.83 -14.55 -14.11
N LEU A 722 -24.05 -15.26 -13.28
CA LEU A 722 -24.54 -16.34 -12.44
C LEU A 722 -23.86 -16.32 -11.08
N THR A 723 -24.66 -16.47 -10.01
CA THR A 723 -24.17 -16.66 -8.65
C THR A 723 -24.93 -17.81 -7.98
N THR A 724 -24.25 -18.56 -7.10
CA THR A 724 -24.87 -19.65 -6.34
C THR A 724 -24.90 -19.35 -4.84
N PHE A 725 -25.93 -19.84 -4.15
CA PHE A 725 -26.09 -19.73 -2.69
C PHE A 725 -26.29 -21.12 -2.10
N ALA A 726 -25.86 -21.30 -0.85
CA ALA A 726 -26.00 -22.56 -0.11
C ALA A 726 -26.93 -22.41 1.10
N ILE A 727 -27.85 -23.34 1.30
CA ILE A 727 -28.67 -23.48 2.50
C ILE A 727 -28.38 -24.87 3.08
N HIS A 728 -27.65 -24.96 4.19
CA HIS A 728 -27.06 -26.23 4.66
C HIS A 728 -27.19 -26.49 6.18
N GLY A 729 -26.99 -27.75 6.58
CA GLY A 729 -27.30 -28.26 7.93
C GLY A 729 -26.37 -27.84 9.09
N ILE A 730 -25.39 -26.96 8.88
CA ILE A 730 -24.44 -26.55 9.95
C ILE A 730 -25.01 -25.43 10.82
N GLN A 731 -24.89 -25.55 12.15
CA GLN A 731 -24.88 -24.41 13.08
C GLN A 731 -23.44 -24.12 13.53
N PRO A 732 -22.87 -22.94 13.26
CA PRO A 732 -21.56 -22.56 13.81
C PRO A 732 -21.60 -22.43 15.34
N GLY A 733 -20.61 -23.02 16.01
CA GLY A 733 -20.40 -22.86 17.47
C GLY A 733 -21.09 -23.89 18.37
N THR A 734 -21.89 -24.83 17.84
CA THR A 734 -22.55 -25.88 18.65
C THR A 734 -22.25 -27.28 18.13
N ALA A 735 -21.87 -28.19 19.04
CA ALA A 735 -21.74 -29.63 18.75
C ALA A 735 -23.10 -30.37 18.60
N ASN A 736 -24.20 -29.63 18.52
CA ASN A 736 -25.56 -30.15 18.35
C ASN A 736 -26.03 -29.86 16.93
N TYR A 737 -25.92 -30.89 16.09
CA TYR A 737 -26.68 -31.03 14.84
C TYR A 737 -28.20 -30.89 15.12
N CYS A 738 -29.00 -30.48 14.13
CA CYS A 738 -30.45 -30.74 14.20
C CYS A 738 -30.64 -32.26 14.34
N ASP A 739 -31.45 -32.72 15.31
CA ASP A 739 -31.36 -34.08 15.91
C ASP A 739 -31.81 -35.24 14.99
N PHE A 740 -31.02 -35.51 13.94
CA PHE A 740 -31.20 -36.59 12.99
C PHE A 740 -30.14 -37.70 13.20
N ASP A 741 -30.59 -38.76 13.87
CA ASP A 741 -29.97 -40.09 14.02
C ASP A 741 -28.48 -40.17 14.41
N THR A 742 -28.19 -39.98 15.71
CA THR A 742 -26.89 -40.38 16.31
C THR A 742 -26.70 -41.91 16.43
N GLY A 743 -27.41 -42.72 15.64
CA GLY A 743 -27.42 -44.19 15.69
C GLY A 743 -26.41 -44.87 14.77
N SER A 744 -25.91 -44.21 13.72
CA SER A 744 -24.83 -44.68 12.86
C SER A 744 -23.47 -44.23 13.43
N GLY A 745 -22.61 -45.19 13.78
CA GLY A 745 -21.27 -44.93 14.31
C GLY A 745 -20.23 -44.57 13.25
N ASP A 746 -20.58 -43.69 12.31
CA ASP A 746 -19.62 -43.06 11.38
C ASP A 746 -19.11 -41.72 11.93
N CYS A 747 -18.09 -41.16 11.28
CA CYS A 747 -17.21 -40.16 11.89
C CYS A 747 -17.91 -38.88 12.36
N THR A 748 -17.84 -38.60 13.67
CA THR A 748 -18.46 -37.45 14.36
C THR A 748 -17.75 -36.11 14.10
N GLY A 749 -17.41 -35.85 12.84
CA GLY A 749 -16.81 -34.60 12.36
C GLY A 749 -17.86 -33.61 11.89
N ALA A 750 -18.59 -33.00 12.82
CA ALA A 750 -19.72 -32.09 12.54
C ALA A 750 -19.37 -30.80 11.76
N SER A 751 -18.12 -30.63 11.32
CA SER A 751 -17.59 -29.45 10.63
C SER A 751 -17.60 -29.52 9.09
N GLN A 752 -18.12 -30.60 8.49
CA GLN A 752 -17.99 -30.83 7.02
C GLN A 752 -19.29 -31.09 6.25
N HIS A 753 -20.47 -30.96 6.88
CA HIS A 753 -21.75 -31.19 6.20
C HIS A 753 -22.12 -30.02 5.28
N GLY A 754 -22.22 -30.29 3.98
CA GLY A 754 -22.49 -29.29 2.94
C GLY A 754 -21.34 -28.32 2.64
N ARG A 755 -20.11 -28.61 3.07
CA ARG A 755 -18.95 -27.73 2.86
C ARG A 755 -18.72 -27.42 1.37
N ALA A 756 -18.90 -28.40 0.48
CA ALA A 756 -18.73 -28.18 -0.95
C ALA A 756 -19.77 -27.22 -1.55
N TYR A 757 -20.99 -27.16 -0.99
CA TYR A 757 -21.98 -26.15 -1.40
C TYR A 757 -21.54 -24.74 -0.97
N VAL A 758 -20.96 -24.60 0.23
CA VAL A 758 -20.44 -23.32 0.74
C VAL A 758 -19.27 -22.80 -0.11
N ASP A 759 -18.32 -23.68 -0.46
CA ASP A 759 -17.15 -23.30 -1.28
C ASP A 759 -17.57 -22.85 -2.69
N VAL A 760 -18.53 -23.52 -3.32
CA VAL A 760 -19.07 -23.12 -4.64
C VAL A 760 -19.91 -21.83 -4.55
N ALA A 761 -20.69 -21.64 -3.47
CA ALA A 761 -21.42 -20.41 -3.22
C ALA A 761 -20.47 -19.21 -3.11
N ALA A 762 -19.50 -19.27 -2.20
CA ALA A 762 -18.53 -18.20 -1.99
C ALA A 762 -17.74 -17.86 -3.27
N ALA A 763 -17.25 -18.89 -3.98
CA ALA A 763 -16.43 -18.70 -5.18
C ALA A 763 -17.21 -18.38 -6.47
N SER A 764 -18.54 -18.21 -6.38
CA SER A 764 -19.40 -17.60 -7.41
C SER A 764 -19.99 -16.24 -6.97
N GLY A 765 -19.43 -15.64 -5.91
CA GLY A 765 -19.83 -14.32 -5.38
C GLY A 765 -21.05 -14.35 -4.45
N GLY A 766 -21.55 -15.54 -4.10
CA GLY A 766 -22.73 -15.71 -3.26
C GLY A 766 -22.41 -15.97 -1.79
N GLY A 767 -23.41 -16.47 -1.06
CA GLY A 767 -23.33 -16.70 0.38
C GLY A 767 -23.99 -17.99 0.85
N ALA A 768 -23.76 -18.33 2.11
CA ALA A 768 -24.33 -19.50 2.76
C ALA A 768 -25.22 -19.12 3.96
N GLY A 769 -26.26 -19.92 4.21
CA GLY A 769 -27.16 -19.81 5.36
C GLY A 769 -27.50 -21.17 5.96
N SER A 770 -27.92 -21.18 7.22
CA SER A 770 -28.21 -22.42 7.97
C SER A 770 -29.67 -22.86 7.81
N ILE A 771 -29.88 -24.15 7.53
CA ILE A 771 -31.20 -24.81 7.62
C ILE A 771 -31.75 -24.71 9.04
N CYS A 772 -30.88 -24.90 10.04
CA CYS A 772 -31.21 -24.84 11.47
C CYS A 772 -31.34 -23.39 12.00
N GLY A 773 -31.62 -22.40 11.14
CA GLY A 773 -31.82 -20.98 11.47
C GLY A 773 -33.25 -20.50 11.16
N ASP A 774 -33.46 -19.18 11.11
CA ASP A 774 -34.71 -18.63 10.57
C ASP A 774 -34.66 -18.68 9.04
N MET A 775 -35.26 -19.71 8.45
CA MET A 775 -35.38 -19.91 7.01
C MET A 775 -36.04 -18.70 6.31
N GLY A 776 -36.93 -17.97 6.98
CA GLY A 776 -37.56 -16.76 6.45
C GLY A 776 -36.60 -15.56 6.37
N GLN A 777 -35.58 -15.51 7.22
CA GLN A 777 -34.50 -14.52 7.15
C GLN A 777 -33.44 -14.94 6.12
N VAL A 778 -32.95 -16.18 6.18
CA VAL A 778 -31.96 -16.73 5.22
C VAL A 778 -32.41 -16.53 3.77
N VAL A 779 -33.68 -16.78 3.47
CA VAL A 779 -34.25 -16.57 2.13
C VAL A 779 -34.30 -15.09 1.74
N GLN A 780 -34.57 -14.17 2.67
CA GLN A 780 -34.52 -12.73 2.37
C GLN A 780 -33.09 -12.27 2.06
N ASP A 781 -32.09 -12.75 2.79
CA ASP A 781 -30.69 -12.33 2.61
C ASP A 781 -30.13 -12.84 1.26
N ILE A 782 -30.45 -14.08 0.91
CA ILE A 782 -30.17 -14.65 -0.43
C ILE A 782 -30.81 -13.82 -1.54
N ILE A 783 -32.07 -13.39 -1.37
CA ILE A 783 -32.76 -12.56 -2.37
C ILE A 783 -32.18 -11.15 -2.45
N ARG A 784 -31.79 -10.52 -1.33
CA ARG A 784 -31.19 -9.18 -1.36
C ARG A 784 -29.86 -9.21 -2.11
N ALA A 785 -28.97 -10.15 -1.77
CA ALA A 785 -27.70 -10.33 -2.46
C ALA A 785 -27.92 -10.67 -3.95
N GLY A 786 -28.77 -11.66 -4.24
CA GLY A 786 -29.09 -12.11 -5.59
C GLY A 786 -29.78 -11.08 -6.49
N ALA A 787 -30.70 -10.27 -5.93
CA ALA A 787 -31.30 -9.15 -6.65
C ALA A 787 -30.23 -8.11 -6.99
N GLY A 788 -29.35 -7.78 -6.04
CA GLY A 788 -28.24 -6.86 -6.24
C GLY A 788 -27.34 -7.26 -7.42
N ILE A 789 -26.97 -8.54 -7.51
CA ILE A 789 -26.16 -9.10 -8.60
C ILE A 789 -26.74 -8.79 -9.99
N ALA A 790 -28.07 -8.71 -10.13
CA ALA A 790 -28.74 -8.33 -11.38
C ALA A 790 -28.65 -6.83 -11.76
N SER A 791 -27.96 -6.02 -10.96
CA SER A 791 -27.76 -4.58 -11.16
C SER A 791 -26.32 -4.16 -10.85
N GLN A 792 -25.37 -5.08 -10.98
CA GLN A 792 -23.95 -4.72 -10.92
C GLN A 792 -23.59 -3.82 -12.09
N LEU A 793 -23.06 -2.64 -11.79
CA LEU A 793 -22.32 -1.80 -12.73
C LEU A 793 -20.86 -1.81 -12.27
N GLU A 794 -19.94 -2.02 -13.20
CA GLU A 794 -18.48 -2.01 -12.94
C GLU A 794 -17.97 -0.56 -13.04
N LEU A 795 -17.11 -0.15 -12.10
CA LEU A 795 -16.47 1.16 -12.04
C LEU A 795 -15.13 1.15 -12.77
N SER A 796 -14.64 2.32 -13.22
CA SER A 796 -13.33 2.43 -13.86
C SER A 796 -12.17 2.21 -12.89
N ALA A 797 -12.27 2.76 -11.68
CA ALA A 797 -11.21 2.80 -10.69
C ALA A 797 -11.66 2.28 -9.30
N PRO A 798 -10.73 2.03 -8.35
CA PRO A 798 -11.05 1.67 -6.97
C PRO A 798 -11.61 2.89 -6.21
N PRO A 799 -12.87 2.86 -5.71
CA PRO A 799 -13.41 3.97 -4.95
C PRO A 799 -13.07 3.85 -3.47
N ILE A 800 -12.74 4.95 -2.80
CA ILE A 800 -12.84 5.07 -1.34
C ILE A 800 -14.32 4.92 -0.99
N SER A 801 -14.74 3.72 -0.63
CA SER A 801 -16.13 3.30 -0.86
C SER A 801 -17.17 4.07 -0.04
N SER A 802 -16.74 4.79 1.00
CA SER A 802 -17.56 5.66 1.84
C SER A 802 -17.87 7.04 1.22
N THR A 803 -17.11 7.47 0.21
CA THR A 803 -17.29 8.74 -0.53
C THR A 803 -18.32 8.64 -1.65
N LEU A 804 -18.54 7.42 -2.16
CA LEU A 804 -19.39 7.09 -3.30
C LEU A 804 -20.76 7.77 -3.26
N ARG A 805 -21.04 8.52 -4.32
CA ARG A 805 -22.29 9.20 -4.62
C ARG A 805 -22.81 8.72 -5.98
N VAL A 806 -24.13 8.65 -6.14
CA VAL A 806 -24.77 8.17 -7.38
C VAL A 806 -25.97 9.04 -7.71
N VAL A 807 -26.02 9.56 -8.93
CA VAL A 807 -27.15 10.33 -9.48
C VAL A 807 -27.66 9.64 -10.75
N VAL A 808 -28.97 9.64 -10.96
CA VAL A 808 -29.62 8.98 -12.12
C VAL A 808 -30.35 10.03 -12.96
N ALA A 809 -30.15 10.00 -14.28
CA ALA A 809 -30.76 10.96 -15.19
C ALA A 809 -32.30 10.82 -15.33
N ASP A 810 -32.97 11.95 -15.58
CA ASP A 810 -34.41 12.04 -15.81
C ASP A 810 -34.84 11.47 -17.19
N GLU A 811 -36.14 11.47 -17.53
CA GLU A 811 -36.64 10.96 -18.83
C GLU A 811 -36.09 11.70 -20.08
N SER A 812 -35.36 12.81 -19.92
CA SER A 812 -34.69 13.55 -21.00
C SER A 812 -33.17 13.42 -21.03
N GLY A 813 -32.55 12.73 -20.06
CA GLY A 813 -31.09 12.63 -19.91
C GLY A 813 -30.49 13.68 -18.97
N SER A 814 -31.31 14.46 -18.26
CA SER A 814 -30.81 15.54 -17.38
C SER A 814 -30.57 15.05 -15.95
N PHE A 815 -29.40 15.38 -15.40
CA PHE A 815 -29.06 15.21 -13.98
C PHE A 815 -29.52 16.39 -13.11
N VAL A 816 -29.90 17.53 -13.71
CA VAL A 816 -30.22 18.76 -13.00
C VAL A 816 -31.41 18.55 -12.06
N GLY A 817 -31.18 18.80 -10.76
CA GLY A 817 -32.17 18.67 -9.70
C GLY A 817 -32.64 17.23 -9.42
N GLN A 818 -31.95 16.21 -9.93
CA GLN A 818 -32.21 14.83 -9.54
C GLN A 818 -31.65 14.55 -8.14
N PRO A 819 -32.34 13.77 -7.28
CA PRO A 819 -31.85 13.44 -5.95
C PRO A 819 -30.84 12.30 -5.99
N ASP A 820 -29.84 12.38 -5.13
CA ASP A 820 -28.87 11.30 -4.86
C ASP A 820 -29.57 9.98 -4.52
N VAL A 821 -29.07 8.88 -5.07
CA VAL A 821 -29.47 7.52 -4.68
C VAL A 821 -28.89 7.24 -3.29
N PRO A 822 -29.70 6.86 -2.28
CA PRO A 822 -29.21 6.65 -0.92
C PRO A 822 -28.34 5.38 -0.83
N ARG A 823 -27.31 5.39 0.02
CA ARG A 823 -26.57 4.18 0.43
C ARG A 823 -27.48 3.27 1.26
N SER A 824 -27.96 2.16 0.69
CA SER A 824 -28.89 1.23 1.36
C SER A 824 -29.04 -0.11 0.64
N ARG A 825 -28.93 -1.21 1.40
CA ARG A 825 -29.29 -2.58 0.96
C ARG A 825 -30.81 -2.88 0.94
N THR A 826 -31.65 -1.87 1.18
CA THR A 826 -33.13 -2.02 1.19
C THR A 826 -33.78 -1.29 0.02
N ASP A 827 -33.46 0.00 -0.15
CA ASP A 827 -33.96 0.85 -1.23
C ASP A 827 -32.89 1.93 -1.45
N GLY A 828 -32.00 1.71 -2.44
CA GLY A 828 -30.76 2.46 -2.59
C GLY A 828 -29.66 1.69 -3.32
N PHE A 829 -28.39 2.01 -3.07
CA PHE A 829 -27.22 1.30 -3.61
C PHE A 829 -26.19 0.94 -2.53
N ASP A 830 -25.22 0.08 -2.89
CA ASP A 830 -24.06 -0.27 -2.07
C ASP A 830 -22.85 -0.64 -2.94
N TYR A 831 -21.66 -0.72 -2.34
CA TYR A 831 -20.41 -1.12 -2.99
C TYR A 831 -20.09 -2.61 -2.81
N ALA A 832 -19.46 -3.22 -3.80
CA ALA A 832 -18.90 -4.57 -3.76
C ALA A 832 -17.66 -4.70 -4.66
N PHE A 833 -16.87 -5.74 -4.43
CA PHE A 833 -15.74 -6.12 -5.27
C PHE A 833 -15.81 -7.60 -5.69
N GLU A 834 -15.23 -7.92 -6.84
CA GLU A 834 -15.11 -9.29 -7.37
C GLU A 834 -13.71 -9.52 -7.94
N LEU A 835 -13.08 -10.66 -7.59
CA LEU A 835 -11.75 -11.02 -8.09
C LEU A 835 -11.84 -11.75 -9.44
N ASP A 836 -11.48 -11.08 -10.54
CA ASP A 836 -11.34 -11.72 -11.83
C ASP A 836 -10.00 -12.46 -11.92
N ARG A 837 -10.02 -13.74 -11.53
CA ARG A 837 -8.86 -14.65 -11.62
C ARG A 837 -8.40 -14.98 -13.05
N THR A 838 -9.10 -14.51 -14.08
CA THR A 838 -8.70 -14.67 -15.48
C THR A 838 -7.93 -13.46 -15.99
N ALA A 839 -8.31 -12.26 -15.54
CA ALA A 839 -7.64 -11.00 -15.83
C ALA A 839 -6.64 -10.55 -14.74
N ASN A 840 -6.55 -11.31 -13.63
CA ASN A 840 -5.75 -10.99 -12.43
C ASN A 840 -5.98 -9.58 -11.87
N ARG A 841 -7.24 -9.14 -11.82
CA ARG A 841 -7.64 -7.83 -11.31
C ARG A 841 -8.89 -7.87 -10.45
N VAL A 842 -9.09 -6.82 -9.66
CA VAL A 842 -10.38 -6.55 -9.00
C VAL A 842 -11.35 -5.93 -10.02
N LYS A 843 -12.65 -6.21 -9.81
CA LYS A 843 -13.77 -5.49 -10.40
C LYS A 843 -14.49 -4.74 -9.30
N HIS A 844 -14.33 -3.43 -9.29
CA HIS A 844 -15.05 -2.53 -8.39
C HIS A 844 -16.47 -2.36 -8.93
N LYS A 845 -17.49 -2.50 -8.07
CA LYS A 845 -18.89 -2.59 -8.52
C LYS A 845 -19.82 -1.83 -7.58
N ILE A 846 -20.79 -1.12 -8.15
CA ILE A 846 -21.98 -0.67 -7.41
C ILE A 846 -23.17 -1.59 -7.67
N ILE A 847 -24.04 -1.70 -6.68
CA ILE A 847 -25.14 -2.67 -6.61
C ILE A 847 -26.42 -1.96 -6.16
N PHE A 848 -27.54 -2.12 -6.89
CA PHE A 848 -28.81 -1.45 -6.59
C PHE A 848 -29.90 -2.35 -5.99
N TYR A 849 -30.58 -1.83 -4.97
CA TYR A 849 -31.61 -2.49 -4.18
C TYR A 849 -32.94 -1.72 -4.22
N GLY A 850 -34.05 -2.44 -4.10
CA GLY A 850 -35.39 -1.86 -3.97
C GLY A 850 -35.92 -1.18 -5.24
N ASN A 851 -36.53 -0.02 -5.05
CA ASN A 851 -37.13 0.83 -6.09
C ASN A 851 -36.12 1.80 -6.70
N ALA A 852 -35.07 2.16 -5.95
CA ALA A 852 -33.99 3.04 -6.38
C ALA A 852 -33.10 2.45 -7.50
N ARG A 853 -33.38 1.22 -7.95
CA ARG A 853 -32.78 0.62 -9.15
C ARG A 853 -33.12 1.47 -10.40
N PRO A 854 -32.12 1.93 -11.17
CA PRO A 854 -32.36 2.59 -12.45
C PRO A 854 -32.98 1.62 -13.47
N ALA A 855 -33.88 2.13 -14.30
CA ALA A 855 -34.43 1.39 -15.43
C ALA A 855 -33.34 1.03 -16.46
N PRO A 856 -33.59 0.11 -17.42
CA PRO A 856 -32.63 -0.23 -18.47
C PRO A 856 -32.43 0.91 -19.47
N ASN A 857 -31.20 1.12 -19.96
CA ASN A 857 -30.80 2.25 -20.82
C ASN A 857 -31.05 3.61 -20.13
N ARG A 858 -30.55 3.76 -18.91
CA ARG A 858 -30.49 5.02 -18.17
C ARG A 858 -29.06 5.45 -17.95
N GLU A 859 -28.79 6.74 -18.12
CA GLU A 859 -27.52 7.35 -17.74
C GLU A 859 -27.46 7.60 -16.23
N LEU A 860 -26.27 7.44 -15.68
CA LEU A 860 -25.88 7.68 -14.30
C LEU A 860 -24.53 8.39 -14.28
N LEU A 861 -24.34 9.19 -13.23
CA LEU A 861 -23.01 9.61 -12.79
C LEU A 861 -22.74 8.95 -11.44
N VAL A 862 -21.58 8.32 -11.31
CA VAL A 862 -21.12 7.64 -10.10
C VAL A 862 -19.80 8.27 -9.68
N SER A 863 -19.87 9.13 -8.68
CA SER A 863 -18.77 10.01 -8.28
C SER A 863 -18.16 9.52 -6.97
N TYR A 864 -16.83 9.51 -6.86
CA TYR A 864 -16.10 9.04 -5.69
C TYR A 864 -14.71 9.69 -5.60
N ARG A 865 -14.09 9.60 -4.41
CA ARG A 865 -12.64 9.76 -4.31
C ARG A 865 -11.98 8.42 -4.60
N THR A 866 -10.87 8.43 -5.32
CA THR A 866 -9.97 7.29 -5.44
C THR A 866 -8.72 7.52 -4.59
N TRP A 867 -7.80 6.57 -4.57
CA TRP A 867 -6.45 6.78 -4.06
C TRP A 867 -5.51 7.02 -5.25
N LEU A 868 -4.53 7.89 -5.04
CA LEU A 868 -3.41 8.10 -5.95
C LEU A 868 -2.14 7.69 -5.19
N ASP A 869 -1.27 6.96 -5.89
CA ASP A 869 -0.02 6.44 -5.35
C ASP A 869 0.98 7.57 -5.17
N GLY A 870 1.43 7.77 -3.93
CA GLY A 870 2.39 8.80 -3.57
C GLY A 870 3.81 8.28 -3.37
N SER A 871 4.14 7.07 -3.84
CA SER A 871 5.48 6.50 -3.62
C SER A 871 5.90 5.50 -4.72
N PRO A 872 7.15 5.55 -5.22
CA PRO A 872 7.64 4.55 -6.19
C PRO A 872 7.81 3.14 -5.59
N GLU A 873 7.91 3.02 -4.26
CA GLU A 873 8.18 1.78 -3.52
C GLU A 873 6.90 1.04 -3.08
N PRO A 874 6.63 -0.19 -3.58
CA PRO A 874 5.51 -1.05 -3.14
C PRO A 874 5.80 -1.67 -1.75
N GLY A 875 5.82 -0.79 -0.75
CA GLY A 875 6.17 -1.02 0.65
C GLY A 875 6.34 0.27 1.45
N GLY A 876 6.46 1.42 0.77
CA GLY A 876 6.81 2.71 1.35
C GLY A 876 8.26 2.76 1.82
N PRO A 877 8.74 3.92 2.34
CA PRO A 877 10.07 4.03 2.93
C PRO A 877 10.12 3.25 4.26
N VAL A 878 10.28 1.94 4.17
CA VAL A 878 10.64 1.10 5.32
C VAL A 878 12.11 1.36 5.62
N CYS A 879 12.42 1.92 6.79
CA CYS A 879 13.81 1.96 7.23
C CYS A 879 14.34 0.52 7.36
N ASP A 880 15.17 0.03 6.42
CA ASP A 880 15.79 -1.31 6.48
C ASP A 880 17.03 -1.25 7.40
N CYS A 881 16.78 -0.92 8.66
CA CYS A 881 17.82 -0.51 9.60
C CYS A 881 18.87 -1.61 9.85
N PRO A 882 20.16 -1.27 9.83
CA PRO A 882 21.25 -2.16 10.22
C PRO A 882 21.02 -2.84 11.58
N THR A 883 21.64 -4.02 11.76
CA THR A 883 21.49 -4.82 12.99
C THR A 883 22.04 -4.07 14.21
N GLY A 884 21.14 -3.51 15.00
CA GLY A 884 21.44 -2.65 16.16
C GLY A 884 20.65 -1.33 16.16
N GLN A 885 19.91 -1.03 15.09
CA GLN A 885 19.09 0.17 14.96
C GLN A 885 17.59 -0.15 14.81
N VAL A 886 16.74 0.85 15.07
CA VAL A 886 15.28 0.82 14.97
C VAL A 886 14.77 2.07 14.23
N CYS A 887 13.81 1.85 13.34
CA CYS A 887 13.12 2.89 12.58
C CYS A 887 12.37 3.84 13.52
N SER A 888 12.66 5.13 13.45
CA SER A 888 12.06 6.17 14.29
C SER A 888 10.57 6.37 14.01
N ALA A 889 9.83 6.80 15.03
CA ALA A 889 8.38 6.92 14.97
C ALA A 889 7.85 8.27 14.50
N ASP A 890 8.68 9.31 14.50
CA ASP A 890 8.27 10.70 14.24
C ASP A 890 8.88 11.28 12.93
N ASP A 891 10.03 10.77 12.47
CA ASP A 891 10.83 11.28 11.33
C ASP A 891 11.38 10.18 10.38
N ASN A 892 11.07 8.89 10.60
CA ASN A 892 11.42 7.78 9.69
C ASN A 892 12.93 7.56 9.39
N ARG A 893 13.84 8.11 10.20
CA ARG A 893 15.28 7.77 10.19
C ARG A 893 15.60 6.54 11.05
N CYS A 894 16.71 5.85 10.80
CA CYS A 894 17.18 4.77 11.67
C CYS A 894 17.90 5.35 12.91
N GLN A 895 17.46 4.95 14.10
CA GLN A 895 18.07 5.35 15.37
C GLN A 895 18.65 4.14 16.10
N ILE A 896 19.77 4.31 16.80
CA ILE A 896 20.39 3.25 17.62
C ILE A 896 19.38 2.68 18.62
N ASP A 897 19.24 1.35 18.69
CA ASP A 897 18.43 0.67 19.70
C ASP A 897 19.24 0.51 21.00
N PRO A 898 18.96 1.29 22.06
CA PRO A 898 19.68 1.18 23.33
C PRO A 898 19.33 -0.10 24.11
N THR A 899 18.60 -1.05 23.50
CA THR A 899 18.25 -2.36 24.04
C THR A 899 18.72 -3.54 23.18
N CYS A 900 19.39 -3.30 22.04
CA CYS A 900 19.97 -4.34 21.18
C CYS A 900 18.98 -5.47 20.82
N GLY A 901 17.77 -5.13 20.37
CA GLY A 901 16.69 -6.09 20.09
C GLY A 901 16.14 -6.83 21.32
N GLY A 902 16.55 -6.45 22.53
CA GLY A 902 16.13 -7.03 23.80
C GLY A 902 16.79 -8.37 24.17
N GLY A 903 17.95 -8.73 23.60
CA GLY A 903 18.48 -10.09 23.73
C GLY A 903 19.97 -10.33 23.50
N CYS A 904 20.86 -9.61 24.20
CA CYS A 904 22.29 -9.99 24.24
C CYS A 904 22.55 -11.29 25.04
N PRO A 905 23.63 -12.03 24.75
CA PRO A 905 24.09 -13.16 25.56
C PRO A 905 24.40 -12.79 27.01
N GLU A 906 24.38 -13.75 27.95
CA GLU A 906 24.71 -13.49 29.36
C GLU A 906 26.15 -12.99 29.58
N ASP A 907 27.02 -13.17 28.57
CA ASP A 907 28.45 -12.82 28.58
C ASP A 907 28.79 -11.47 27.90
N LEU A 908 27.81 -10.78 27.28
CA LEU A 908 28.03 -9.52 26.54
C LEU A 908 26.95 -8.45 26.87
N PRO A 909 27.31 -7.24 27.33
CA PRO A 909 26.37 -6.14 27.46
C PRO A 909 25.89 -5.61 26.10
N CYS A 910 24.80 -4.85 26.13
CA CYS A 910 24.37 -3.99 25.02
C CYS A 910 25.07 -2.64 25.13
N ASP A 911 25.71 -2.17 24.06
CA ASP A 911 26.27 -0.81 24.02
C ASP A 911 25.19 0.19 23.56
N PRO A 912 24.83 1.21 24.36
CA PRO A 912 23.84 2.21 23.99
C PRO A 912 24.34 3.24 22.95
N GLN A 913 25.59 3.17 22.50
CA GLN A 913 26.17 4.02 21.44
C GLN A 913 26.25 3.32 20.08
N THR A 914 26.34 1.99 20.02
CA THR A 914 26.34 1.22 18.74
C THR A 914 25.06 0.41 18.53
N GLY A 915 24.30 0.12 19.60
CA GLY A 915 23.13 -0.76 19.55
C GLY A 915 23.49 -2.24 19.36
N MET A 916 24.76 -2.59 19.52
CA MET A 916 25.28 -3.95 19.35
C MET A 916 25.65 -4.60 20.69
N CYS A 917 25.66 -5.94 20.71
CA CYS A 917 26.09 -6.72 21.86
C CYS A 917 27.61 -6.91 21.83
N GLU A 918 28.35 -5.96 22.40
CA GLU A 918 29.82 -5.89 22.34
C GLU A 918 30.49 -6.24 23.66
N ASP A 919 31.78 -6.59 23.59
CA ASP A 919 32.66 -6.63 24.75
C ASP A 919 32.89 -5.17 25.22
N PRO A 920 32.69 -4.81 26.50
CA PRO A 920 32.84 -3.43 26.97
C PRO A 920 34.31 -2.94 27.00
N CYS A 921 35.26 -3.74 26.51
CA CYS A 921 36.63 -3.34 26.17
C CYS A 921 36.88 -3.26 24.65
N HIS A 922 35.85 -3.40 23.79
CA HIS A 922 35.91 -3.36 22.31
C HIS A 922 37.10 -4.12 21.68
N GLY A 923 37.42 -5.31 22.21
CA GLY A 923 38.53 -6.13 21.71
C GLY A 923 39.94 -5.58 21.97
N GLN A 924 40.10 -4.55 22.82
CA GLN A 924 41.39 -3.93 23.12
C GLN A 924 42.28 -4.75 24.08
N CYS A 925 41.74 -5.79 24.73
CA CYS A 925 42.49 -6.65 25.65
C CYS A 925 43.42 -7.62 24.89
N THR A 926 44.64 -7.81 25.40
CA THR A 926 45.68 -8.60 24.71
C THR A 926 45.63 -10.10 25.07
N GLU A 927 46.41 -10.94 24.37
CA GLU A 927 46.43 -12.40 24.55
C GLU A 927 46.92 -12.80 25.96
N GLY A 928 46.00 -12.86 26.92
CA GLY A 928 46.24 -13.10 28.34
C GLY A 928 45.42 -12.24 29.32
N GLU A 929 44.52 -11.39 28.82
CA GLU A 929 43.68 -10.51 29.63
C GLU A 929 42.18 -10.78 29.41
N LEU A 930 41.38 -10.64 30.47
CA LEU A 930 39.91 -10.66 30.46
C LEU A 930 39.37 -9.23 30.60
N CYS A 931 38.29 -8.87 29.89
CA CYS A 931 37.55 -7.66 30.20
C CYS A 931 36.63 -7.88 31.42
N ILE A 932 36.72 -7.01 32.43
CA ILE A 932 35.83 -7.00 33.59
C ILE A 932 35.45 -5.55 33.89
N ASP A 933 34.14 -5.25 33.94
CA ASP A 933 33.58 -3.91 34.20
C ASP A 933 34.19 -2.78 33.34
N GLY A 934 34.55 -3.08 32.07
CA GLY A 934 35.15 -2.11 31.14
C GLY A 934 36.65 -1.86 31.34
N ALA A 935 37.37 -2.81 31.93
CA ALA A 935 38.83 -2.78 32.03
C ALA A 935 39.44 -4.16 31.75
N CYS A 936 40.57 -4.19 31.03
CA CYS A 936 41.37 -5.40 30.83
C CYS A 936 42.12 -5.77 32.13
N VAL A 937 42.06 -7.04 32.52
CA VAL A 937 42.67 -7.59 33.74
C VAL A 937 43.36 -8.91 33.38
N GLU A 938 44.61 -9.12 33.82
CA GLU A 938 45.35 -10.37 33.58
C GLU A 938 44.55 -11.61 34.07
N ASP A 939 44.41 -12.61 33.20
CA ASP A 939 43.54 -13.81 33.37
C ASP A 939 43.90 -14.68 34.60
N ASP A 940 45.17 -14.69 35.02
CA ASP A 940 45.60 -15.36 36.27
C ASP A 940 46.81 -14.66 36.96
N PRO A 941 46.58 -13.69 37.85
CA PRO A 941 47.66 -13.04 38.61
C PRO A 941 48.30 -13.97 39.67
N CYS A 942 47.76 -15.18 39.89
CA CYS A 942 48.31 -16.16 40.82
C CYS A 942 49.30 -17.15 40.17
N ASN A 943 49.34 -17.26 38.84
CA ASN A 943 50.40 -18.00 38.11
C ASN A 943 51.67 -17.15 37.83
N GLY A 944 51.71 -15.88 38.24
CA GLY A 944 52.82 -14.93 38.03
C GLY A 944 53.76 -14.64 39.23
N GLU A 945 53.73 -15.46 40.29
CA GLU A 945 54.38 -15.21 41.60
C GLU A 945 53.89 -13.95 42.36
N CYS A 946 52.77 -14.08 43.10
CA CYS A 946 52.43 -13.14 44.19
C CYS A 946 53.66 -12.86 45.09
N LEU A 947 53.83 -11.61 45.55
CA LEU A 947 54.98 -11.21 46.37
C LEU A 947 55.16 -12.12 47.61
N PRO A 948 56.40 -12.37 48.11
CA PRO A 948 56.64 -13.28 49.24
C PRO A 948 55.93 -12.94 50.56
N THR A 949 55.37 -11.73 50.68
CA THR A 949 54.54 -11.26 51.80
C THR A 949 53.04 -11.59 51.64
N GLN A 950 52.63 -12.13 50.50
CA GLN A 950 51.23 -12.28 50.08
C GLN A 950 50.81 -13.76 49.96
N TYR A 951 49.52 -14.00 49.79
CA TYR A 951 48.92 -15.30 49.44
C TYR A 951 47.86 -15.09 48.35
N CYS A 952 47.68 -16.07 47.45
CA CYS A 952 46.54 -16.07 46.53
C CYS A 952 45.27 -16.37 47.33
N ASP A 953 44.25 -15.51 47.25
CA ASP A 953 42.97 -15.69 47.91
C ASP A 953 41.97 -16.31 46.92
N GLU A 954 41.91 -17.65 46.90
CA GLU A 954 41.00 -18.50 46.10
C GLU A 954 39.50 -18.30 46.46
N THR A 955 39.12 -17.20 47.11
CA THR A 955 37.73 -16.84 47.44
C THR A 955 37.22 -15.58 46.74
N THR A 956 38.05 -14.96 45.89
CA THR A 956 37.59 -14.03 44.85
C THR A 956 37.56 -14.75 43.50
N ASP A 957 36.76 -14.22 42.57
CA ASP A 957 36.64 -14.71 41.19
C ASP A 957 36.83 -13.50 40.26
N PRO A 958 37.95 -13.39 39.51
CA PRO A 958 39.13 -14.26 39.55
C PRO A 958 39.92 -14.18 40.89
N PRO A 959 40.81 -15.15 41.18
CA PRO A 959 41.65 -15.16 42.39
C PRO A 959 42.63 -13.98 42.46
N MET A 960 42.90 -13.43 43.65
CA MET A 960 43.79 -12.26 43.82
C MET A 960 44.85 -12.43 44.92
N CYS A 961 46.02 -11.83 44.72
CA CYS A 961 47.08 -11.75 45.76
C CYS A 961 46.69 -10.80 46.91
N ARG A 962 46.75 -11.27 48.17
CA ARG A 962 46.51 -10.46 49.39
C ARG A 962 47.64 -10.54 50.41
N ASP A 963 47.88 -9.45 51.13
CA ASP A 963 48.91 -9.38 52.20
C ASP A 963 48.59 -10.31 53.39
N ARG A 964 49.64 -10.96 53.92
CA ARG A 964 49.56 -11.78 55.14
C ARG A 964 49.64 -10.88 56.39
N VAL A 965 48.57 -10.89 57.19
CA VAL A 965 48.43 -10.18 58.48
C VAL A 965 49.11 -10.91 59.64
#